data_AF-A0A511X3R2-F1
#
_entry.id   AF-A0A511X3R2-F1
#
_cell.length_a   1.000
_cell.length_b   1.000
_cell.length_c   1.000
_cell.angle_alpha   90.00
_cell.angle_beta   90.00
_cell.angle_gamma   90.00
#
_symmetry.space_group_name_H-M   'P 1'
#
loop_
_entity.id
_entity.type
_entity.pdbx_description
1 polymer ?
#
loop_
_entity_poly.entity_id
_entity_poly.type
_entity_poly.pdbx_seq_one_letter_code
_entity_poly.pdbx_strand_id
1 'polypeptide(L)'
;MGTFLSKGKTVREAIDLGLSTLKMDQTHVEIEVIQLEKRGILGIGNKDALVKLTYQSQSHVKVPNPLIKGTLPDTDKSVDGMGLEDFLDYLEDAEESKKIANELNDNELDSLAVNKLTEARNETAGGYEAHQSLSGKVWVKDGELHVKDSDEHQPSLKLEQGLCVKKNGEVIEDTFVFISEFDEIAFFFEEKAESTEWKIVETDDKLKAELHIRPGFERKIKLKDTVPGYQITIETIEDIILKQTITHEDILHDLAERGINYGINQRAIDEALSSLQGGLFVIAEGVAADEGKDGWLEVRVRTQAEDTSKDNTDLSAINFRERKQIPTVEKGQVLAVIHPAITGKPGRSIKDEVIVPKQPRELKIVTQKGTIKLENRIVANENGRPFIEKRGTLVKTKVLPQMVHDGDVDLSSGNITFRGDVEVKGDVTEGMQIQSGGHVTIHQTVNGATIRALQSIHIGGNANRSNIASGSHVDLTLQHVLSGLYYKLLDMHQMMEQIMRSPKFKNSSHKRASITSMILLLKEKRFKTLSKEIQYFNQLVTNEKKFLIEEEWEEVNEALKKIFFRIPQVDVSFVMFEHLLEQMRNLIDLSAMQNNEDADLFLKNALNSRLLSAGDIVVLGRSCINSTIKAEGFVTVKGIVRGGELYAKKGCDLYEVGGQMGVRTLIKTAEDGKIRIHKVHEGTVVKVGGWTHTFEENHMNVVAYLNEEGELRLIFQ
;
A
#
# COMPACT_ATOMS: atom_id res chain seq x y z
N MET A 1 -13.95 6.11 -24.15
CA MET A 1 -12.56 5.70 -23.84
C MET A 1 -12.63 4.28 -23.30
N GLY A 2 -11.97 3.34 -23.97
CA GLY A 2 -11.81 1.98 -23.49
C GLY A 2 -10.55 1.88 -22.62
N THR A 3 -10.58 0.99 -21.62
CA THR A 3 -9.42 0.65 -20.82
C THR A 3 -9.15 -0.84 -20.93
N PHE A 4 -7.89 -1.23 -21.14
CA PHE A 4 -7.45 -2.61 -21.25
C PHE A 4 -6.31 -2.87 -20.27
N LEU A 5 -6.44 -3.91 -19.44
CA LEU A 5 -5.39 -4.34 -18.52
C LEU A 5 -4.60 -5.48 -19.15
N SER A 6 -3.28 -5.32 -19.22
CA SER A 6 -2.37 -6.31 -19.79
C SER A 6 -1.30 -6.72 -18.78
N LYS A 7 -0.96 -8.00 -18.77
CA LYS A 7 -0.06 -8.62 -17.79
C LYS A 7 1.06 -9.38 -18.51
N GLY A 8 2.31 -9.17 -18.10
CA GLY A 8 3.50 -9.79 -18.70
C GLY A 8 4.65 -9.94 -17.69
N LYS A 9 5.66 -10.75 -17.99
CA LYS A 9 6.77 -11.00 -17.04
C LYS A 9 7.65 -9.77 -16.82
N THR A 10 7.57 -8.80 -17.73
CA THR A 10 8.16 -7.45 -17.62
C THR A 10 7.14 -6.40 -18.05
N VAL A 11 7.31 -5.15 -17.63
CA VAL A 11 6.46 -4.03 -18.09
C VAL A 11 6.40 -3.95 -19.62
N ARG A 12 7.54 -4.14 -20.29
CA ARG A 12 7.63 -4.09 -21.75
C ARG A 12 6.79 -5.19 -22.41
N GLU A 13 6.90 -6.43 -21.91
CA GLU A 13 6.10 -7.56 -22.40
C GLU A 13 4.60 -7.32 -22.15
N ALA A 14 4.23 -6.74 -21.02
CA ALA A 14 2.84 -6.40 -20.71
C ALA A 14 2.30 -5.32 -21.67
N ILE A 15 3.10 -4.32 -22.04
CA ILE A 15 2.72 -3.30 -23.03
C ILE A 15 2.54 -3.92 -24.42
N ASP A 16 3.53 -4.70 -24.88
CA ASP A 16 3.51 -5.33 -26.21
C ASP A 16 2.32 -6.30 -26.38
N LEU A 17 2.00 -7.08 -25.33
CA LEU A 17 0.81 -7.95 -25.29
C LEU A 17 -0.49 -7.15 -25.34
N GLY A 18 -0.56 -6.00 -24.67
CA GLY A 18 -1.76 -5.19 -24.66
C GLY A 18 -1.99 -4.47 -25.99
N LEU A 19 -0.93 -3.93 -26.59
CA LEU A 19 -0.97 -3.30 -27.92
C LEU A 19 -1.35 -4.29 -29.02
N SER A 20 -0.75 -5.49 -29.01
CA SER A 20 -1.06 -6.55 -29.98
C SER A 20 -2.50 -7.06 -29.83
N THR A 21 -3.01 -7.18 -28.59
CA THR A 21 -4.39 -7.58 -28.34
C THR A 21 -5.39 -6.53 -28.82
N LEU A 22 -5.08 -5.25 -28.63
CA LEU A 22 -5.90 -4.13 -29.11
C LEU A 22 -5.72 -3.84 -30.61
N LYS A 23 -4.69 -4.41 -31.25
CA LYS A 23 -4.24 -4.07 -32.61
C LYS A 23 -4.01 -2.57 -32.78
N MET A 24 -3.37 -1.95 -31.79
CA MET A 24 -3.08 -0.52 -31.75
C MET A 24 -1.58 -0.30 -31.59
N ASP A 25 -1.08 0.79 -32.18
CA ASP A 25 0.27 1.27 -31.92
C ASP A 25 0.35 2.07 -30.62
N GLN A 26 1.54 2.14 -30.03
CA GLN A 26 1.80 2.82 -28.76
C GLN A 26 1.37 4.29 -28.75
N THR A 27 1.31 4.95 -29.92
CA THR A 27 0.87 6.34 -30.08
C THR A 27 -0.62 6.55 -29.85
N HIS A 28 -1.43 5.48 -29.81
CA HIS A 28 -2.89 5.54 -29.69
C HIS A 28 -3.41 5.13 -28.31
N VAL A 29 -2.51 4.88 -27.36
CA VAL A 29 -2.83 4.44 -26.00
C VAL A 29 -2.07 5.27 -24.97
N GLU A 30 -2.73 5.61 -23.86
CA GLU A 30 -2.06 6.09 -22.65
C GLU A 30 -1.72 4.88 -21.77
N ILE A 31 -0.47 4.77 -21.34
CA ILE A 31 0.04 3.61 -20.61
C ILE A 31 0.32 3.97 -19.16
N GLU A 32 -0.35 3.30 -18.23
CA GLU A 32 -0.14 3.43 -16.80
C GLU A 32 0.38 2.09 -16.23
N VAL A 33 1.54 2.11 -15.57
CA VAL A 33 2.10 0.91 -14.92
C VAL A 33 1.46 0.76 -13.54
N ILE A 34 0.59 -0.24 -13.40
CA ILE A 34 -0.14 -0.53 -12.16
C ILE A 34 0.73 -1.33 -11.19
N GLN A 35 1.56 -2.23 -11.71
CA GLN A 35 2.44 -3.08 -10.92
C GLN A 35 3.74 -3.37 -11.68
N LEU A 36 4.90 -3.16 -11.03
CA LEU A 36 6.21 -3.55 -11.53
C LEU A 36 6.48 -5.05 -11.29
N GLU A 37 7.25 -5.69 -12.17
CA GLU A 37 7.69 -7.06 -11.96
C GLU A 37 8.60 -7.19 -10.72
N LYS A 38 8.43 -8.28 -9.97
CA LYS A 38 9.30 -8.64 -8.85
C LYS A 38 9.76 -10.08 -9.03
N ARG A 39 11.07 -10.30 -9.13
CA ARG A 39 11.64 -11.66 -9.13
C ARG A 39 12.05 -12.05 -7.72
N GLY A 40 11.50 -13.15 -7.23
CA GLY A 40 11.88 -13.76 -5.97
C GLY A 40 13.07 -14.71 -6.12
N ILE A 41 13.72 -15.02 -5.00
CA ILE A 41 14.83 -15.98 -4.96
C ILE A 41 14.26 -17.38 -5.25
N LEU A 42 14.85 -18.11 -6.19
CA LEU A 42 14.43 -19.49 -6.56
C LEU A 42 12.95 -19.61 -7.03
N GLY A 43 12.35 -18.55 -7.57
CA GLY A 43 11.00 -18.57 -8.14
C GLY A 43 9.86 -18.42 -7.13
N ILE A 44 10.17 -18.29 -5.83
CA ILE A 44 9.17 -18.08 -4.77
C ILE A 44 8.94 -16.58 -4.61
N GLY A 45 7.70 -16.13 -4.85
CA GLY A 45 7.30 -14.72 -4.71
C GLY A 45 7.41 -13.89 -5.99
N ASN A 46 7.45 -14.52 -7.17
CA ASN A 46 7.40 -13.81 -8.45
C ASN A 46 6.07 -13.07 -8.62
N LYS A 47 6.15 -11.80 -9.04
CA LYS A 47 5.01 -11.01 -9.47
C LYS A 47 5.26 -10.50 -10.88
N ASP A 48 4.32 -10.76 -11.78
CA ASP A 48 4.32 -10.22 -13.13
C ASP A 48 4.00 -8.72 -13.11
N ALA A 49 4.43 -8.01 -14.15
CA ALA A 49 4.05 -6.63 -14.39
C ALA A 49 2.60 -6.53 -14.87
N LEU A 50 1.89 -5.49 -14.43
CA LEU A 50 0.53 -5.18 -14.84
C LEU A 50 0.49 -3.73 -15.33
N VAL A 51 0.01 -3.54 -16.55
CA VAL A 51 -0.13 -2.21 -17.17
C VAL A 51 -1.58 -2.00 -17.62
N LYS A 52 -2.03 -0.76 -17.55
CA LYS A 52 -3.33 -0.30 -18.02
C LYS A 52 -3.13 0.56 -19.25
N LEU A 53 -3.82 0.21 -20.33
CA LEU A 53 -3.82 0.93 -21.60
C LEU A 53 -5.18 1.63 -21.74
N THR A 54 -5.18 2.95 -21.85
CA THR A 54 -6.40 3.75 -22.07
C THR A 54 -6.41 4.24 -23.51
N TYR A 55 -7.49 3.97 -24.24
CA TYR A 55 -7.63 4.33 -25.66
C TYR A 55 -8.99 4.94 -25.96
N GLN A 56 -9.08 5.69 -27.06
CA GLN A 56 -10.36 6.19 -27.55
C GLN A 56 -11.00 5.12 -28.44
N SER A 57 -12.21 4.69 -28.09
CA SER A 57 -12.97 3.70 -28.84
C SER A 57 -13.52 4.33 -30.12
N GLN A 58 -12.89 4.07 -31.27
CA GLN A 58 -13.53 4.31 -32.57
C GLN A 58 -14.37 3.09 -32.96
N SER A 59 -15.65 3.33 -33.19
CA SER A 59 -16.60 2.39 -33.78
C SER A 59 -16.26 2.17 -35.25
N HIS A 60 -15.74 0.99 -35.61
CA HIS A 60 -15.55 0.60 -37.00
C HIS A 60 -16.78 -0.12 -37.55
N VAL A 61 -17.51 0.56 -38.43
CA VAL A 61 -18.37 -0.05 -39.45
C VAL A 61 -17.47 -0.62 -40.56
N LYS A 62 -17.70 -1.86 -40.98
CA LYS A 62 -17.12 -2.49 -42.17
C LYS A 62 -17.99 -2.23 -43.39
N VAL A 63 -17.38 -1.89 -44.53
CA VAL A 63 -17.81 -2.36 -45.87
C VAL A 63 -16.58 -2.44 -46.81
N PRO A 64 -16.63 -3.04 -48.01
CA PRO A 64 -15.72 -4.11 -48.45
C PRO A 64 -14.80 -3.70 -49.62
N ASN A 65 -14.07 -4.71 -50.12
CA ASN A 65 -12.91 -4.66 -51.00
C ASN A 65 -13.30 -4.60 -52.52
N PRO A 66 -12.37 -4.74 -53.50
CA PRO A 66 -11.97 -3.73 -54.49
C PRO A 66 -12.42 -4.08 -55.94
N LEU A 67 -12.24 -3.17 -56.93
CA LEU A 67 -12.00 -3.55 -58.34
C LEU A 67 -11.53 -2.35 -59.22
N ILE A 68 -10.25 -2.45 -59.60
CA ILE A 68 -9.60 -2.26 -60.91
C ILE A 68 -10.34 -1.46 -62.00
N LYS A 69 -9.64 -0.45 -62.56
CA LYS A 69 -9.83 0.11 -63.91
C LYS A 69 -8.59 -0.15 -64.78
N GLY A 70 -8.80 -0.53 -66.05
CA GLY A 70 -7.96 -0.16 -67.22
C GLY A 70 -8.90 0.53 -68.23
N THR A 71 -8.54 1.47 -69.11
CA THR A 71 -7.26 1.90 -69.72
C THR A 71 -7.40 3.31 -70.34
N LEU A 72 -6.24 3.95 -70.58
CA LEU A 72 -5.80 5.22 -71.26
C LEU A 72 -6.52 5.68 -72.57
N PRO A 73 -6.21 6.87 -73.20
CA PRO A 73 -5.19 7.92 -72.91
C PRO A 73 -5.62 9.44 -72.96
N ASP A 74 -4.67 10.30 -72.53
CA ASP A 74 -4.31 11.70 -72.90
C ASP A 74 -5.25 12.90 -72.58
N THR A 75 -4.83 14.06 -72.05
CA THR A 75 -3.51 14.73 -71.95
C THR A 75 -3.44 15.81 -70.83
N ASP A 76 -2.28 15.84 -70.17
CA ASP A 76 -1.47 16.93 -69.59
C ASP A 76 -2.02 18.04 -68.63
N LYS A 77 -1.58 17.90 -67.36
CA LYS A 77 -1.00 18.88 -66.39
C LYS A 77 -1.88 19.99 -65.78
N SER A 78 -1.81 20.31 -64.48
CA SER A 78 -1.65 19.64 -63.16
C SER A 78 -1.71 20.77 -62.13
N VAL A 79 -2.49 20.59 -61.04
CA VAL A 79 -2.87 21.62 -60.06
C VAL A 79 -2.50 21.20 -58.62
N ASP A 80 -2.18 22.20 -57.80
CA ASP A 80 -1.98 22.19 -56.34
C ASP A 80 -3.30 22.20 -55.52
N GLY A 81 -3.27 21.58 -54.34
CA GLY A 81 -3.72 22.16 -53.06
C GLY A 81 -5.21 22.48 -52.75
N MET A 82 -5.77 21.71 -51.78
CA MET A 82 -6.75 22.01 -50.69
C MET A 82 -7.78 23.16 -50.86
N GLY A 83 -9.06 23.08 -50.47
CA GLY A 83 -9.87 22.04 -49.81
C GLY A 83 -11.23 22.63 -49.37
N LEU A 84 -12.30 21.88 -49.64
CA LEU A 84 -13.53 21.64 -48.86
C LEU A 84 -14.33 22.77 -48.15
N GLU A 85 -14.60 23.90 -48.81
CA GLU A 85 -15.71 24.79 -48.40
C GLU A 85 -16.87 24.85 -49.42
N ASP A 86 -16.74 24.32 -50.65
CA ASP A 86 -17.72 24.54 -51.74
C ASP A 86 -18.63 23.33 -52.08
N PHE A 87 -18.55 22.21 -51.35
CA PHE A 87 -19.42 21.04 -51.60
C PHE A 87 -20.82 21.15 -50.94
N LEU A 88 -21.08 22.23 -50.21
CA LEU A 88 -22.41 22.54 -49.70
C LEU A 88 -23.32 23.21 -50.76
N ASP A 89 -22.84 23.40 -52.00
CA ASP A 89 -23.62 23.81 -53.18
C ASP A 89 -24.16 22.63 -54.01
N TYR A 90 -24.53 21.51 -53.36
CA TYR A 90 -25.06 20.30 -54.02
C TYR A 90 -26.39 20.50 -54.78
N LEU A 91 -27.07 21.64 -54.75
CA LEU A 91 -28.41 21.79 -55.35
C LEU A 91 -28.72 23.23 -55.79
N GLU A 92 -28.28 23.61 -56.99
CA GLU A 92 -29.09 24.22 -58.07
C GLU A 92 -28.17 24.67 -59.22
N ASP A 93 -28.54 24.24 -60.43
CA ASP A 93 -27.75 24.31 -61.66
C ASP A 93 -27.15 25.70 -61.93
N ALA A 94 -25.82 25.69 -62.05
CA ALA A 94 -24.91 26.77 -62.47
C ALA A 94 -25.50 28.19 -62.52
N GLU A 95 -25.19 28.94 -61.45
CA GLU A 95 -25.26 30.39 -61.27
C GLU A 95 -26.65 31.07 -61.16
N GLU A 96 -26.78 31.71 -59.98
CA GLU A 96 -27.30 33.05 -59.75
C GLU A 96 -28.81 33.27 -59.86
N SER A 97 -29.48 33.25 -58.69
CA SER A 97 -30.21 34.42 -58.17
C SER A 97 -30.75 34.25 -56.75
N LYS A 98 -30.19 35.05 -55.83
CA LYS A 98 -30.91 35.88 -54.84
C LYS A 98 -31.64 35.21 -53.65
N LYS A 99 -31.03 35.47 -52.48
CA LYS A 99 -31.58 36.25 -51.35
C LYS A 99 -32.74 35.65 -50.51
N ILE A 100 -32.40 35.53 -49.22
CA ILE A 100 -33.11 36.11 -48.06
C ILE A 100 -34.35 35.35 -47.53
N ALA A 101 -34.10 34.70 -46.38
CA ALA A 101 -34.77 34.85 -45.09
C ALA A 101 -36.17 34.25 -44.83
N ASN A 102 -36.26 33.77 -43.58
CA ASN A 102 -37.44 33.69 -42.70
C ASN A 102 -38.54 32.73 -43.17
N GLU A 103 -39.33 32.06 -42.35
CA GLU A 103 -39.56 31.91 -40.91
C GLU A 103 -40.73 30.89 -40.89
N LEU A 104 -40.81 30.03 -39.87
CA LEU A 104 -42.06 29.43 -39.36
C LEU A 104 -42.79 28.44 -40.30
N ASN A 105 -42.80 27.16 -39.96
CA ASN A 105 -43.71 26.47 -39.02
C ASN A 105 -45.05 26.02 -39.65
N ASP A 106 -45.35 24.78 -39.26
CA ASP A 106 -46.68 24.19 -39.01
C ASP A 106 -47.45 23.51 -40.16
N ASN A 107 -47.47 22.17 -40.01
CA ASN A 107 -48.65 21.35 -39.77
C ASN A 107 -49.44 20.73 -40.93
N GLU A 108 -49.78 19.46 -40.65
CA GLU A 108 -50.98 18.72 -41.09
C GLU A 108 -51.02 18.30 -42.57
N LEU A 109 -51.57 17.17 -43.00
CA LEU A 109 -52.04 15.91 -42.44
C LEU A 109 -52.30 15.01 -43.69
N ASP A 110 -52.21 13.70 -43.52
CA ASP A 110 -53.03 12.69 -44.21
C ASP A 110 -52.95 12.41 -45.74
N SER A 111 -52.41 11.21 -46.00
CA SER A 111 -53.13 10.04 -46.54
C SER A 111 -53.55 9.94 -48.02
N LEU A 112 -53.31 8.73 -48.55
CA LEU A 112 -53.98 8.02 -49.65
C LEU A 112 -53.76 8.50 -51.10
N ALA A 113 -52.92 7.76 -51.85
CA ALA A 113 -53.34 7.04 -53.06
C ALA A 113 -52.17 6.27 -53.74
N VAL A 114 -52.13 4.98 -53.42
CA VAL A 114 -51.91 3.81 -54.30
C VAL A 114 -51.52 4.05 -55.77
N ASN A 115 -50.43 3.36 -56.17
CA ASN A 115 -50.10 2.79 -57.49
C ASN A 115 -50.27 3.64 -58.77
N LYS A 116 -49.15 3.88 -59.45
CA LYS A 116 -48.80 3.40 -60.82
C LYS A 116 -47.58 4.18 -61.32
N LEU A 117 -46.87 3.58 -62.29
CA LEU A 117 -45.73 4.11 -63.06
C LEU A 117 -44.35 3.52 -62.73
N THR A 118 -44.31 2.18 -62.59
CA THR A 118 -43.51 1.40 -63.54
C THR A 118 -44.13 1.57 -64.93
N GLU A 119 -43.31 1.78 -65.96
CA GLU A 119 -43.64 2.09 -67.37
C GLU A 119 -43.62 3.58 -67.76
N ALA A 120 -42.40 4.11 -67.93
CA ALA A 120 -42.07 5.04 -69.03
C ALA A 120 -40.57 5.38 -69.01
N ARG A 121 -39.73 4.45 -69.47
CA ARG A 121 -38.42 4.72 -70.13
C ARG A 121 -37.73 3.39 -70.37
N ASN A 122 -37.89 2.86 -71.58
CA ASN A 122 -36.77 2.41 -72.40
C ASN A 122 -37.32 1.95 -73.76
N GLU A 123 -37.64 2.93 -74.61
CA GLU A 123 -37.51 2.79 -76.05
C GLU A 123 -36.71 3.99 -76.55
N THR A 124 -35.47 3.73 -76.94
CA THR A 124 -34.80 4.16 -78.18
C THR A 124 -33.39 3.55 -78.10
N ALA A 125 -33.19 2.37 -78.71
CA ALA A 125 -32.62 2.21 -80.05
C ALA A 125 -31.14 2.65 -80.10
N GLY A 126 -30.16 1.83 -80.47
CA GLY A 126 -30.13 0.45 -80.95
C GLY A 126 -28.67 0.15 -81.31
N GLY A 127 -28.22 -1.09 -81.10
CA GLY A 127 -26.83 -1.46 -81.41
C GLY A 127 -26.47 -2.87 -80.97
N TYR A 128 -26.61 -3.82 -81.90
CA TYR A 128 -25.97 -5.14 -81.94
C TYR A 128 -26.10 -6.05 -80.69
N GLU A 129 -27.26 -6.70 -80.53
CA GLU A 129 -27.29 -8.06 -79.97
C GLU A 129 -27.62 -9.04 -81.09
N ALA A 130 -26.64 -9.87 -81.44
CA ALA A 130 -26.86 -11.03 -82.26
C ALA A 130 -27.88 -11.93 -81.54
N HIS A 131 -28.98 -12.29 -82.19
CA HIS A 131 -29.80 -13.42 -81.80
C HIS A 131 -28.91 -14.68 -81.83
N GLN A 132 -28.18 -14.95 -80.74
CA GLN A 132 -27.54 -16.24 -80.56
C GLN A 132 -28.66 -17.26 -80.46
N SER A 133 -28.74 -18.14 -81.45
CA SER A 133 -29.66 -19.27 -81.40
C SER A 133 -29.48 -20.00 -80.07
N LEU A 134 -30.59 -20.21 -79.35
CA LEU A 134 -30.63 -21.06 -78.17
C LEU A 134 -30.54 -22.55 -78.54
N SER A 135 -30.68 -22.88 -79.83
CA SER A 135 -30.60 -24.25 -80.33
C SER A 135 -29.29 -24.92 -79.89
N GLY A 136 -29.41 -26.08 -79.26
CA GLY A 136 -28.31 -26.92 -78.81
C GLY A 136 -27.75 -26.56 -77.43
N LYS A 137 -28.37 -25.61 -76.71
CA LYS A 137 -27.85 -25.07 -75.46
C LYS A 137 -28.68 -25.49 -74.24
N VAL A 138 -28.01 -25.47 -73.09
CA VAL A 138 -28.58 -25.65 -71.76
C VAL A 138 -28.18 -24.49 -70.85
N TRP A 139 -29.05 -24.10 -69.93
CA TRP A 139 -28.83 -23.01 -68.96
C TRP A 139 -29.65 -23.22 -67.70
N VAL A 140 -29.30 -22.50 -66.63
CA VAL A 140 -30.11 -22.41 -65.41
C VAL A 140 -30.63 -20.99 -65.30
N LYS A 141 -31.94 -20.82 -65.13
CA LYS A 141 -32.55 -19.52 -64.90
C LYS A 141 -33.61 -19.64 -63.82
N ASP A 142 -33.62 -18.70 -62.88
CA ASP A 142 -34.53 -18.71 -61.73
C ASP A 142 -34.46 -20.02 -60.91
N GLY A 143 -33.28 -20.66 -60.90
CA GLY A 143 -33.04 -21.95 -60.25
C GLY A 143 -33.61 -23.18 -60.99
N GLU A 144 -34.17 -23.00 -62.19
CA GLU A 144 -34.70 -24.07 -63.05
C GLU A 144 -33.77 -24.35 -64.23
N LEU A 145 -33.66 -25.64 -64.61
CA LEU A 145 -32.84 -26.06 -65.74
C LEU A 145 -33.65 -25.97 -67.03
N HIS A 146 -33.09 -25.32 -68.04
CA HIS A 146 -33.67 -25.20 -69.37
C HIS A 146 -32.74 -25.78 -70.42
N VAL A 147 -33.33 -26.45 -71.41
CA VAL A 147 -32.63 -27.11 -72.50
C VAL A 147 -33.33 -26.75 -73.81
N LYS A 148 -32.54 -26.54 -74.88
CA LYS A 148 -33.05 -26.42 -76.24
C LYS A 148 -32.20 -27.29 -77.17
N ASP A 149 -32.84 -28.18 -77.92
CA ASP A 149 -32.18 -29.15 -78.79
C ASP A 149 -31.69 -28.51 -80.11
N SER A 150 -30.77 -29.20 -80.78
CA SER A 150 -30.26 -28.87 -82.10
C SER A 150 -29.81 -30.12 -82.83
N ASP A 151 -29.93 -30.13 -84.15
CA ASP A 151 -29.33 -31.15 -85.00
C ASP A 151 -27.79 -31.03 -85.07
N GLU A 152 -27.23 -29.88 -84.66
CA GLU A 152 -25.78 -29.60 -84.75
C GLU A 152 -25.03 -29.78 -83.41
N HIS A 153 -25.71 -29.64 -82.27
CA HIS A 153 -25.08 -29.67 -80.94
C HIS A 153 -25.98 -30.36 -79.90
N GLN A 154 -25.43 -31.33 -79.17
CA GLN A 154 -26.12 -32.01 -78.06
C GLN A 154 -25.81 -31.29 -76.72
N PRO A 155 -26.82 -30.75 -76.01
CA PRO A 155 -26.61 -30.12 -74.70
C PRO A 155 -26.07 -31.11 -73.65
N SER A 156 -25.21 -30.64 -72.75
CA SER A 156 -24.64 -31.47 -71.67
C SER A 156 -24.44 -30.73 -70.35
N LEU A 157 -24.50 -31.49 -69.26
CA LEU A 157 -24.26 -31.03 -67.90
C LEU A 157 -22.99 -31.63 -67.35
N LYS A 158 -22.23 -30.83 -66.63
CA LYS A 158 -21.22 -31.30 -65.69
C LYS A 158 -21.76 -31.14 -64.26
N LEU A 159 -21.83 -32.23 -63.50
CA LEU A 159 -22.37 -32.25 -62.14
C LEU A 159 -21.24 -32.15 -61.11
N GLU A 160 -21.45 -31.36 -60.06
CA GLU A 160 -20.56 -31.34 -58.89
C GLU A 160 -20.67 -32.63 -58.07
N GLN A 161 -19.57 -33.04 -57.42
CA GLN A 161 -19.55 -34.23 -56.58
C GLN A 161 -20.45 -34.04 -55.35
N GLY A 162 -21.35 -35.00 -55.11
CA GLY A 162 -22.28 -35.00 -53.97
C GLY A 162 -23.68 -34.45 -54.28
N LEU A 163 -23.90 -33.91 -55.49
CA LEU A 163 -25.23 -33.51 -55.94
C LEU A 163 -26.03 -34.73 -56.42
N CYS A 164 -27.16 -35.02 -55.77
CA CYS A 164 -28.05 -36.10 -56.19
C CYS A 164 -28.95 -35.61 -57.33
N VAL A 165 -28.73 -36.15 -58.53
CA VAL A 165 -29.47 -35.80 -59.75
C VAL A 165 -30.10 -37.05 -60.33
N LYS A 166 -31.36 -36.96 -60.74
CA LYS A 166 -32.05 -38.00 -61.50
C LYS A 166 -32.35 -37.54 -62.91
N LYS A 167 -32.12 -38.41 -63.89
CA LYS A 167 -32.55 -38.25 -65.28
C LYS A 167 -33.56 -39.34 -65.62
N ASN A 168 -34.76 -38.95 -66.04
CA ASN A 168 -35.85 -39.86 -66.39
C ASN A 168 -36.14 -40.91 -65.30
N GLY A 169 -36.00 -40.51 -64.04
CA GLY A 169 -36.22 -41.37 -62.86
C GLY A 169 -35.00 -42.18 -62.39
N GLU A 170 -33.92 -42.28 -63.17
CA GLU A 170 -32.69 -42.99 -62.80
C GLU A 170 -31.65 -42.03 -62.20
N VAL A 171 -30.95 -42.47 -61.14
CA VAL A 171 -29.91 -41.67 -60.48
C VAL A 171 -28.67 -41.62 -61.38
N ILE A 172 -28.17 -40.42 -61.62
CA ILE A 172 -26.92 -40.19 -62.34
C ILE A 172 -25.76 -40.33 -61.36
N GLU A 173 -24.86 -41.28 -61.63
CA GLU A 173 -23.58 -41.39 -60.92
C GLU A 173 -22.43 -40.69 -61.68
N ASP A 174 -22.62 -40.43 -62.97
CA ASP A 174 -21.64 -39.78 -63.82
C ASP A 174 -21.56 -38.28 -63.56
N THR A 175 -20.33 -37.75 -63.48
CA THR A 175 -20.09 -36.30 -63.35
C THR A 175 -20.37 -35.50 -64.63
N PHE A 176 -20.70 -36.19 -65.72
CA PHE A 176 -20.97 -35.59 -67.03
C PHE A 176 -22.09 -36.33 -67.74
N VAL A 177 -23.13 -35.60 -68.18
CA VAL A 177 -24.34 -36.20 -68.77
C VAL A 177 -24.84 -35.38 -69.95
N PHE A 178 -25.14 -36.05 -71.06
CA PHE A 178 -25.89 -35.47 -72.18
C PHE A 178 -27.38 -35.45 -71.89
N ILE A 179 -28.05 -34.36 -72.24
CA ILE A 179 -29.48 -34.15 -72.00
C ILE A 179 -30.17 -33.59 -73.25
N SER A 180 -31.50 -33.71 -73.31
CA SER A 180 -32.36 -33.22 -74.38
C SER A 180 -33.60 -32.50 -73.83
N GLU A 181 -34.37 -31.84 -74.70
CA GLU A 181 -35.65 -31.18 -74.34
C GLU A 181 -36.68 -32.16 -73.76
N PHE A 182 -36.54 -33.44 -74.05
CA PHE A 182 -37.47 -34.49 -73.62
C PHE A 182 -37.02 -35.22 -72.34
N ASP A 183 -35.85 -34.89 -71.81
CA ASP A 183 -35.33 -35.51 -70.58
C ASP A 183 -35.87 -34.79 -69.34
N GLU A 184 -36.36 -35.56 -68.37
CA GLU A 184 -36.77 -35.06 -67.05
C GLU A 184 -35.56 -35.07 -66.11
N ILE A 185 -35.07 -33.89 -65.70
CA ILE A 185 -33.94 -33.74 -64.77
C ILE A 185 -34.43 -33.21 -63.42
N ALA A 186 -34.19 -33.96 -62.35
CA ALA A 186 -34.57 -33.58 -60.99
C ALA A 186 -33.35 -33.51 -60.06
N PHE A 187 -33.22 -32.40 -59.32
CA PHE A 187 -32.16 -32.16 -58.34
C PHE A 187 -32.71 -32.31 -56.92
N PHE A 188 -31.98 -33.00 -56.04
CA PHE A 188 -32.36 -33.20 -54.64
C PHE A 188 -31.38 -32.48 -53.71
N PHE A 189 -31.93 -31.66 -52.80
CA PHE A 189 -31.16 -30.87 -51.84
C PHE A 189 -31.48 -31.27 -50.39
N GLU A 190 -30.47 -31.25 -49.52
CA GLU A 190 -30.65 -31.48 -48.08
C GLU A 190 -30.88 -30.14 -47.37
N GLU A 191 -32.13 -29.88 -46.98
CA GLU A 191 -32.48 -28.71 -46.17
C GLU A 191 -32.09 -28.93 -44.71
N LYS A 192 -31.58 -27.89 -44.05
CA LYS A 192 -31.19 -27.95 -42.63
C LYS A 192 -31.79 -26.78 -41.87
N ALA A 193 -32.40 -27.05 -40.72
CA ALA A 193 -32.89 -26.04 -39.79
C ALA A 193 -32.35 -26.27 -38.39
N GLU A 194 -31.91 -25.20 -37.71
CA GLU A 194 -31.53 -25.20 -36.29
C GLU A 194 -32.40 -24.21 -35.53
N SER A 195 -32.89 -24.60 -34.35
CA SER A 195 -33.66 -23.73 -33.46
C SER A 195 -32.76 -22.74 -32.74
N THR A 196 -33.33 -21.63 -32.27
CA THR A 196 -32.66 -20.69 -31.37
C THR A 196 -32.12 -21.40 -30.13
N GLU A 197 -30.85 -21.20 -29.85
CA GLU A 197 -30.25 -21.58 -28.58
C GLU A 197 -30.33 -20.41 -27.60
N TRP A 198 -30.82 -20.66 -26.41
CA TRP A 198 -30.97 -19.60 -25.41
C TRP A 198 -30.90 -20.14 -23.98
N LYS A 199 -30.59 -19.24 -23.05
CA LYS A 199 -30.66 -19.50 -21.60
C LYS A 199 -30.76 -18.18 -20.83
N ILE A 200 -31.41 -18.23 -19.68
CA ILE A 200 -31.40 -17.14 -18.70
C ILE A 200 -30.40 -17.48 -17.59
N VAL A 201 -29.50 -16.54 -17.30
CA VAL A 201 -28.49 -16.65 -16.25
C VAL A 201 -28.73 -15.54 -15.22
N GLU A 202 -28.78 -15.91 -13.95
CA GLU A 202 -28.85 -14.95 -12.84
C GLU A 202 -27.43 -14.57 -12.39
N THR A 203 -27.21 -13.32 -12.02
CA THR A 203 -25.96 -12.89 -11.40
C THR A 203 -25.88 -13.35 -9.94
N ASP A 204 -24.67 -13.59 -9.43
CA ASP A 204 -24.44 -14.09 -8.07
C ASP A 204 -25.00 -13.16 -6.96
N ASP A 205 -25.04 -11.86 -7.24
CA ASP A 205 -25.62 -10.85 -6.35
C ASP A 205 -27.17 -10.81 -6.38
N LYS A 206 -27.80 -11.63 -7.21
CA LYS A 206 -29.25 -11.70 -7.47
C LYS A 206 -29.85 -10.37 -7.96
N LEU A 207 -29.03 -9.47 -8.51
CA LEU A 207 -29.48 -8.16 -8.99
C LEU A 207 -29.80 -8.14 -10.48
N LYS A 208 -29.38 -9.13 -11.28
CA LYS A 208 -29.65 -9.15 -12.72
C LYS A 208 -30.01 -10.54 -13.23
N ALA A 209 -30.84 -10.56 -14.27
CA ALA A 209 -31.02 -11.73 -15.13
C ALA A 209 -30.63 -11.37 -16.56
N GLU A 210 -29.82 -12.23 -17.15
CA GLU A 210 -29.23 -12.05 -18.47
C GLU A 210 -29.74 -13.15 -19.41
N LEU A 211 -30.34 -12.75 -20.53
CA LEU A 211 -30.71 -13.63 -21.62
C LEU A 211 -29.53 -13.77 -22.57
N HIS A 212 -29.02 -14.98 -22.68
CA HIS A 212 -28.06 -15.36 -23.70
C HIS A 212 -28.86 -15.98 -24.85
N ILE A 213 -28.78 -15.41 -26.05
CA ILE A 213 -29.53 -15.89 -27.22
C ILE A 213 -28.62 -16.00 -28.44
N ARG A 214 -28.78 -17.09 -29.19
CA ARG A 214 -28.14 -17.31 -30.50
C ARG A 214 -29.22 -17.69 -31.51
N PRO A 215 -29.40 -16.92 -32.59
CA PRO A 215 -30.45 -17.16 -33.58
C PRO A 215 -30.31 -18.53 -34.22
N GLY A 216 -31.45 -19.17 -34.46
CA GLY A 216 -31.54 -20.33 -35.33
C GLY A 216 -31.42 -19.92 -36.80
N PHE A 217 -31.34 -20.93 -37.67
CA PHE A 217 -31.27 -20.69 -39.11
C PHE A 217 -32.02 -21.75 -39.91
N GLU A 218 -32.47 -21.37 -41.10
CA GLU A 218 -32.94 -22.28 -42.14
C GLU A 218 -32.03 -22.15 -43.36
N ARG A 219 -31.44 -23.28 -43.79
CA ARG A 219 -30.57 -23.37 -44.95
C ARG A 219 -31.34 -24.02 -46.11
N LYS A 220 -31.52 -23.27 -47.19
CA LYS A 220 -32.09 -23.74 -48.46
C LYS A 220 -31.03 -23.72 -49.54
N ILE A 221 -30.96 -24.78 -50.34
CA ILE A 221 -30.00 -24.88 -51.45
C ILE A 221 -30.78 -24.78 -52.75
N LYS A 222 -30.26 -24.01 -53.71
CA LYS A 222 -30.85 -23.85 -55.06
C LYS A 222 -29.77 -23.95 -56.12
N LEU A 223 -30.18 -24.17 -57.37
CA LEU A 223 -29.27 -24.08 -58.51
C LEU A 223 -28.85 -22.63 -58.74
N LYS A 224 -27.59 -22.44 -59.11
CA LYS A 224 -27.05 -21.14 -59.50
C LYS A 224 -27.38 -20.86 -60.97
N ASP A 225 -27.98 -19.71 -61.21
CA ASP A 225 -28.27 -19.25 -62.57
C ASP A 225 -26.99 -19.18 -63.41
N THR A 226 -27.08 -19.73 -64.62
CA THR A 226 -25.95 -19.92 -65.53
C THR A 226 -26.40 -19.53 -66.93
N VAL A 227 -25.56 -18.83 -67.68
CA VAL A 227 -25.88 -18.39 -69.06
C VAL A 227 -25.95 -19.57 -70.05
N PRO A 228 -26.69 -19.45 -71.18
CA PRO A 228 -26.77 -20.51 -72.19
C PRO A 228 -25.44 -20.93 -72.82
N GLY A 229 -25.14 -22.22 -72.73
CA GLY A 229 -23.98 -22.86 -73.36
C GLY A 229 -24.30 -24.27 -73.86
N TYR A 230 -23.48 -24.79 -74.78
CA TYR A 230 -23.59 -26.19 -75.24
C TYR A 230 -23.26 -27.19 -74.13
N GLN A 231 -22.48 -26.75 -73.15
CA GLN A 231 -22.17 -27.48 -71.92
C GLN A 231 -22.14 -26.48 -70.75
N ILE A 232 -22.81 -26.79 -69.65
CA ILE A 232 -22.74 -26.00 -68.41
C ILE A 232 -22.33 -26.87 -67.23
N THR A 233 -21.71 -26.26 -66.21
CA THR A 233 -21.49 -26.89 -64.91
C THR A 233 -22.65 -26.52 -63.99
N ILE A 234 -23.24 -27.49 -63.32
CA ILE A 234 -24.26 -27.25 -62.31
C ILE A 234 -23.58 -26.89 -60.99
N GLU A 235 -23.75 -25.63 -60.60
CA GLU A 235 -23.32 -25.10 -59.30
C GLU A 235 -24.55 -24.84 -58.43
N THR A 236 -24.39 -24.91 -57.11
CA THR A 236 -25.44 -24.59 -56.14
C THR A 236 -25.11 -23.34 -55.33
N ILE A 237 -26.14 -22.64 -54.88
CA ILE A 237 -26.02 -21.52 -53.92
C ILE A 237 -26.81 -21.85 -52.65
N GLU A 238 -26.28 -21.40 -51.52
CA GLU A 238 -26.92 -21.54 -50.22
C GLU A 238 -27.60 -20.24 -49.81
N ASP A 239 -28.85 -20.35 -49.39
CA ASP A 239 -29.64 -19.25 -48.83
C ASP A 239 -29.88 -19.56 -47.34
N ILE A 240 -29.27 -18.76 -46.46
CA ILE A 240 -29.35 -18.93 -45.01
C ILE A 240 -30.24 -17.81 -44.44
N ILE A 241 -31.39 -18.20 -43.92
CA ILE A 241 -32.34 -17.30 -43.27
C ILE A 241 -32.18 -17.44 -41.77
N LEU A 242 -31.63 -16.41 -41.12
CA LEU A 242 -31.56 -16.32 -39.67
C LEU A 242 -32.92 -15.94 -39.10
N LYS A 243 -33.39 -16.66 -38.09
CA LYS A 243 -34.62 -16.31 -37.37
C LYS A 243 -34.59 -16.76 -35.93
N GLN A 244 -35.31 -16.03 -35.08
CA GLN A 244 -35.60 -16.51 -33.73
C GLN A 244 -36.79 -17.46 -33.77
N THR A 245 -36.63 -18.66 -33.20
CA THR A 245 -37.70 -19.67 -33.12
C THR A 245 -38.40 -19.67 -31.77
N ILE A 246 -38.03 -18.76 -30.87
CA ILE A 246 -38.63 -18.58 -29.54
C ILE A 246 -39.49 -17.32 -29.49
N THR A 247 -40.44 -17.30 -28.57
CA THR A 247 -41.41 -16.20 -28.40
C THR A 247 -41.13 -15.40 -27.14
N HIS A 248 -41.77 -14.23 -27.05
CA HIS A 248 -41.77 -13.41 -25.86
C HIS A 248 -42.37 -14.15 -24.64
N GLU A 249 -43.39 -14.97 -24.89
CA GLU A 249 -44.06 -15.76 -23.84
C GLU A 249 -43.15 -16.85 -23.26
N ASP A 250 -42.31 -17.48 -24.10
CA ASP A 250 -41.33 -18.48 -23.64
C ASP A 250 -40.33 -17.87 -22.63
N ILE A 251 -39.87 -16.64 -22.89
CA ILE A 251 -38.93 -15.92 -22.02
C ILE A 251 -39.62 -15.52 -20.71
N LEU A 252 -40.84 -14.98 -20.77
CA LEU A 252 -41.61 -14.64 -19.56
C LEU A 252 -41.94 -15.87 -18.71
N HIS A 253 -42.24 -17.01 -19.36
CA HIS A 253 -42.51 -18.25 -18.66
C HIS A 253 -41.27 -18.75 -17.91
N ASP A 254 -40.10 -18.80 -18.55
CA ASP A 254 -38.84 -19.21 -17.89
C ASP A 254 -38.42 -18.23 -16.78
N LEU A 255 -38.63 -16.92 -16.95
CA LEU A 255 -38.45 -15.93 -15.87
C LEU A 255 -39.35 -16.24 -14.67
N ALA A 256 -40.63 -16.54 -14.91
CA ALA A 256 -41.59 -16.85 -13.86
C ALA A 256 -41.26 -18.16 -13.14
N GLU A 257 -40.87 -19.21 -13.87
CA GLU A 257 -40.43 -20.49 -13.28
C GLU A 257 -39.20 -20.33 -12.38
N ARG A 258 -38.31 -19.39 -12.72
CA ARG A 258 -37.13 -19.04 -11.91
C ARG A 258 -37.44 -18.11 -10.73
N GLY A 259 -38.68 -17.63 -10.64
CA GLY A 259 -39.14 -16.70 -9.62
C GLY A 259 -38.68 -15.26 -9.83
N ILE A 260 -38.28 -14.89 -11.05
CA ILE A 260 -37.88 -13.53 -11.41
C ILE A 260 -39.13 -12.73 -11.76
N ASN A 261 -39.52 -11.81 -10.89
CA ASN A 261 -40.79 -11.09 -10.94
C ASN A 261 -40.63 -9.56 -10.77
N TYR A 262 -39.42 -9.09 -10.48
CA TYR A 262 -39.11 -7.68 -10.26
C TYR A 262 -38.09 -7.18 -11.28
N GLY A 263 -38.31 -5.96 -11.79
CA GLY A 263 -37.35 -5.28 -12.66
C GLY A 263 -37.28 -5.80 -14.09
N ILE A 264 -38.28 -6.55 -14.57
CA ILE A 264 -38.30 -7.12 -15.93
C ILE A 264 -38.30 -6.00 -16.98
N ASN A 265 -37.32 -6.05 -17.87
CA ASN A 265 -37.13 -5.10 -18.96
C ASN A 265 -37.68 -5.67 -20.27
N GLN A 266 -38.95 -5.36 -20.54
CA GLN A 266 -39.66 -5.80 -21.76
C GLN A 266 -38.93 -5.39 -23.05
N ARG A 267 -38.37 -4.18 -23.08
CA ARG A 267 -37.64 -3.68 -24.26
C ARG A 267 -36.40 -4.51 -24.58
N ALA A 268 -35.65 -4.91 -23.56
CA ALA A 268 -34.48 -5.76 -23.76
C ALA A 268 -34.84 -7.17 -24.27
N ILE A 269 -36.03 -7.67 -23.90
CA ILE A 269 -36.55 -8.94 -24.41
C ILE A 269 -36.91 -8.80 -25.90
N ASP A 270 -37.61 -7.74 -26.27
CA ASP A 270 -37.98 -7.45 -27.67
C ASP A 270 -36.74 -7.26 -28.56
N GLU A 271 -35.73 -6.55 -28.05
CA GLU A 271 -34.43 -6.38 -28.71
C GLU A 271 -33.71 -7.72 -28.91
N ALA A 272 -33.73 -8.60 -27.90
CA ALA A 272 -33.13 -9.93 -28.00
C ALA A 272 -33.82 -10.80 -29.06
N LEU A 273 -35.15 -10.79 -29.11
CA LEU A 273 -35.96 -11.53 -30.09
C LEU A 273 -35.84 -10.98 -31.52
N SER A 274 -35.48 -9.71 -31.66
CA SER A 274 -35.24 -9.08 -32.96
C SER A 274 -33.78 -9.20 -33.43
N SER A 275 -32.87 -9.69 -32.57
CA SER A 275 -31.44 -9.77 -32.88
C SER A 275 -31.11 -10.95 -33.78
N LEU A 276 -30.61 -10.66 -34.99
CA LEU A 276 -30.04 -11.64 -35.91
C LEU A 276 -28.56 -11.96 -35.65
N GLN A 277 -27.92 -11.26 -34.71
CA GLN A 277 -26.53 -11.53 -34.31
C GLN A 277 -26.45 -12.34 -33.01
N GLY A 278 -27.57 -12.51 -32.31
CA GLY A 278 -27.58 -13.01 -30.94
C GLY A 278 -26.96 -12.02 -29.97
N GLY A 279 -26.67 -12.47 -28.76
CA GLY A 279 -25.99 -11.67 -27.75
C GLY A 279 -26.43 -11.94 -26.32
N LEU A 280 -26.02 -11.05 -25.43
CA LEU A 280 -26.36 -11.03 -24.01
C LEU A 280 -27.19 -9.79 -23.73
N PHE A 281 -28.39 -9.97 -23.16
CA PHE A 281 -29.34 -8.91 -22.88
C PHE A 281 -29.76 -8.95 -21.41
N VAL A 282 -29.68 -7.82 -20.71
CA VAL A 282 -30.16 -7.72 -19.32
C VAL A 282 -31.67 -7.56 -19.34
N ILE A 283 -32.38 -8.64 -19.02
CA ILE A 283 -33.85 -8.73 -19.13
C ILE A 283 -34.57 -8.55 -17.79
N ALA A 284 -33.84 -8.52 -16.67
CA ALA A 284 -34.35 -8.02 -15.39
C ALA A 284 -33.24 -7.38 -14.54
N GLU A 285 -33.56 -6.30 -13.82
CA GLU A 285 -32.64 -5.59 -12.93
C GLU A 285 -33.30 -5.20 -11.59
N GLY A 286 -32.68 -5.63 -10.49
CA GLY A 286 -33.04 -5.27 -9.12
C GLY A 286 -32.44 -3.94 -8.67
N VAL A 287 -32.75 -3.55 -7.43
CA VAL A 287 -32.21 -2.34 -6.77
C VAL A 287 -31.21 -2.78 -5.71
N ALA A 288 -29.94 -2.40 -5.83
CA ALA A 288 -28.93 -2.69 -4.82
C ALA A 288 -29.27 -2.01 -3.47
N ALA A 289 -28.86 -2.63 -2.36
CA ALA A 289 -28.96 -2.00 -1.04
C ALA A 289 -27.92 -0.88 -0.91
N ASP A 290 -28.30 0.23 -0.27
CA ASP A 290 -27.39 1.33 0.05
C ASP A 290 -26.69 1.00 1.38
N GLU A 291 -25.37 0.89 1.37
CA GLU A 291 -24.60 0.48 2.54
C GLU A 291 -24.58 1.57 3.62
N GLY A 292 -24.76 1.15 4.88
CA GLY A 292 -24.63 2.05 6.02
C GLY A 292 -23.20 2.52 6.26
N LYS A 293 -23.04 3.56 7.08
CA LYS A 293 -21.72 4.05 7.52
C LYS A 293 -21.52 3.74 9.00
N ASP A 294 -20.40 3.12 9.33
CA ASP A 294 -20.00 2.89 10.72
C ASP A 294 -19.87 4.22 11.49
N GLY A 295 -20.13 4.17 12.79
CA GLY A 295 -19.87 5.31 13.67
C GLY A 295 -18.39 5.67 13.66
N TRP A 296 -18.07 6.96 13.68
CA TRP A 296 -16.70 7.43 13.65
C TRP A 296 -16.45 8.56 14.64
N LEU A 297 -15.17 8.74 14.97
CA LEU A 297 -14.74 9.70 15.99
C LEU A 297 -13.97 10.82 15.29
N GLU A 298 -14.46 12.04 15.43
CA GLU A 298 -13.80 13.25 14.97
C GLU A 298 -12.93 13.81 16.11
N VAL A 299 -11.62 13.61 16.03
CA VAL A 299 -10.70 14.10 17.05
C VAL A 299 -10.45 15.60 16.84
N ARG A 300 -10.61 16.39 17.90
CA ARG A 300 -10.48 17.87 17.91
C ARG A 300 -9.19 18.38 18.53
N VAL A 301 -8.38 17.48 19.09
CA VAL A 301 -7.11 17.82 19.75
C VAL A 301 -5.98 16.97 19.20
N ARG A 302 -4.76 17.49 19.26
CA ARG A 302 -3.57 16.68 18.98
C ARG A 302 -3.40 15.67 20.12
N THR A 303 -3.12 14.41 19.79
CA THR A 303 -2.93 13.33 20.79
C THR A 303 -1.53 12.73 20.74
N GLN A 304 -0.80 12.99 19.66
CA GLN A 304 0.60 12.61 19.48
C GLN A 304 1.45 13.86 19.26
N ALA A 305 2.71 13.79 19.68
CA ALA A 305 3.70 14.77 19.28
C ALA A 305 4.03 14.51 17.80
N GLU A 306 3.59 15.39 16.90
CA GLU A 306 3.94 15.29 15.49
C GLU A 306 5.42 15.63 15.29
N ASP A 307 6.11 14.75 14.58
CA ASP A 307 7.46 14.98 14.13
C ASP A 307 7.39 15.67 12.77
N THR A 308 7.55 16.99 12.72
CA THR A 308 7.54 17.79 11.48
C THR A 308 8.79 17.55 10.61
N SER A 309 9.45 16.40 10.78
CA SER A 309 10.74 16.04 10.20
C SER A 309 10.66 15.35 8.84
N LYS A 310 9.48 14.95 8.37
CA LYS A 310 9.35 14.07 7.20
C LYS A 310 9.57 14.71 5.82
N ASP A 311 9.67 16.04 5.69
CA ASP A 311 9.68 16.70 4.38
C ASP A 311 10.91 17.58 4.04
N ASN A 312 12.01 17.56 4.79
CA ASN A 312 13.18 18.39 4.43
C ASN A 312 14.47 17.58 4.26
N THR A 313 14.89 17.44 3.01
CA THR A 313 16.19 16.92 2.56
C THR A 313 17.35 17.88 2.89
N ASP A 314 17.06 19.13 3.28
CA ASP A 314 18.06 20.11 3.72
C ASP A 314 17.99 20.35 5.23
N LEU A 315 19.01 19.85 5.94
CA LEU A 315 19.15 19.90 7.40
C LEU A 315 19.41 21.31 7.98
N SER A 316 19.63 22.33 7.13
CA SER A 316 20.05 23.68 7.51
C SER A 316 18.93 24.73 7.57
N ALA A 317 17.76 24.45 6.99
CA ALA A 317 16.62 25.38 6.95
C ALA A 317 15.42 24.95 7.80
N ILE A 318 15.60 23.94 8.66
CA ILE A 318 14.56 23.52 9.58
C ILE A 318 14.54 24.49 10.76
N ASN A 319 13.43 25.22 10.92
CA ASN A 319 13.16 26.04 12.10
C ASN A 319 12.81 25.12 13.28
N PHE A 320 13.83 24.52 13.91
CA PHE A 320 13.71 23.53 15.01
C PHE A 320 13.12 24.10 16.32
N ARG A 321 12.67 25.37 16.35
CA ARG A 321 12.00 25.96 17.52
C ARG A 321 10.63 25.36 17.81
N GLU A 322 10.03 24.63 16.84
CA GLU A 322 8.67 24.11 16.93
C GLU A 322 8.59 22.58 16.79
N ARG A 323 9.45 21.82 17.50
CA ARG A 323 9.33 20.34 17.51
C ARG A 323 9.09 19.77 18.91
N LYS A 324 8.06 18.92 18.95
CA LYS A 324 7.48 18.22 20.11
C LYS A 324 6.90 19.14 21.20
N GLN A 325 5.98 20.04 20.84
CA GLN A 325 5.06 20.58 21.85
C GLN A 325 4.18 19.43 22.32
N ILE A 326 4.29 19.08 23.60
CA ILE A 326 3.44 18.08 24.22
C ILE A 326 2.00 18.57 24.10
N PRO A 327 1.08 17.79 23.49
CA PRO A 327 -0.30 18.23 23.39
C PRO A 327 -0.88 18.39 24.80
N THR A 328 -1.38 19.58 25.10
CA THR A 328 -2.04 19.89 26.37
C THR A 328 -3.48 20.28 26.10
N VAL A 329 -4.36 19.90 27.03
CA VAL A 329 -5.76 20.27 27.05
C VAL A 329 -6.14 20.86 28.40
N GLU A 330 -7.07 21.81 28.37
CA GLU A 330 -7.65 22.41 29.56
C GLU A 330 -8.92 21.65 29.98
N LYS A 331 -9.21 21.66 31.29
CA LYS A 331 -10.46 21.13 31.84
C LYS A 331 -11.65 21.82 31.17
N GLY A 332 -12.55 21.02 30.60
CA GLY A 332 -13.70 21.48 29.83
C GLY A 332 -13.47 21.50 28.32
N GLN A 333 -12.25 21.32 27.83
CA GLN A 333 -11.95 21.29 26.40
C GLN A 333 -12.52 20.03 25.73
N VAL A 334 -13.12 20.20 24.56
CA VAL A 334 -13.63 19.08 23.74
C VAL A 334 -12.47 18.37 23.06
N LEU A 335 -12.30 17.08 23.37
CA LEU A 335 -11.26 16.22 22.81
C LEU A 335 -11.68 15.61 21.48
N ALA A 336 -12.94 15.18 21.39
CA ALA A 336 -13.48 14.55 20.19
C ALA A 336 -15.01 14.64 20.13
N VAL A 337 -15.56 14.53 18.92
CA VAL A 337 -16.99 14.42 18.63
C VAL A 337 -17.28 13.02 18.09
N ILE A 338 -18.34 12.40 18.61
CA ILE A 338 -18.81 11.06 18.26
C ILE A 338 -19.89 11.23 17.20
N HIS A 339 -19.65 10.66 16.03
CA HIS A 339 -20.64 10.57 14.96
C HIS A 339 -21.29 9.17 14.99
N PRO A 340 -22.62 9.07 15.16
CA PRO A 340 -23.31 7.79 15.25
C PRO A 340 -23.26 7.03 13.92
N ALA A 341 -23.53 5.73 14.00
CA ALA A 341 -23.69 4.90 12.81
C ALA A 341 -24.89 5.35 11.98
N ILE A 342 -24.76 5.33 10.65
CA ILE A 342 -25.84 5.66 9.69
C ILE A 342 -26.34 4.36 9.08
N THR A 343 -27.61 4.04 9.28
CA THR A 343 -28.24 2.84 8.69
C THR A 343 -28.35 2.98 7.18
N GLY A 344 -27.99 1.91 6.47
CA GLY A 344 -28.19 1.79 5.04
C GLY A 344 -29.67 1.67 4.65
N LYS A 345 -29.98 1.77 3.36
CA LYS A 345 -31.34 1.56 2.86
C LYS A 345 -31.48 0.16 2.25
N PRO A 346 -32.57 -0.57 2.52
CA PRO A 346 -32.83 -1.86 1.89
C PRO A 346 -32.91 -1.76 0.37
N GLY A 347 -32.27 -2.72 -0.31
CA GLY A 347 -32.42 -2.97 -1.73
C GLY A 347 -33.51 -4.01 -2.00
N ARG A 348 -33.66 -4.40 -3.26
CA ARG A 348 -34.65 -5.36 -3.75
C ARG A 348 -34.05 -6.20 -4.88
N SER A 349 -34.07 -7.53 -4.75
CA SER A 349 -33.55 -8.44 -5.79
C SER A 349 -34.52 -8.56 -6.97
N ILE A 350 -34.09 -9.22 -8.04
CA ILE A 350 -34.95 -9.58 -9.19
C ILE A 350 -36.10 -10.56 -8.84
N LYS A 351 -36.05 -11.19 -7.66
CA LYS A 351 -37.07 -12.11 -7.12
C LYS A 351 -38.01 -11.45 -6.10
N ASP A 352 -37.97 -10.13 -6.02
CA ASP A 352 -38.72 -9.32 -5.06
C ASP A 352 -38.29 -9.49 -3.59
N GLU A 353 -37.13 -10.12 -3.33
CA GLU A 353 -36.61 -10.31 -1.99
C GLU A 353 -35.92 -9.02 -1.48
N VAL A 354 -36.18 -8.65 -0.23
CA VAL A 354 -35.52 -7.49 0.41
C VAL A 354 -34.04 -7.80 0.66
N ILE A 355 -33.16 -6.96 0.10
CA ILE A 355 -31.72 -7.04 0.34
C ILE A 355 -31.40 -6.13 1.53
N VAL A 356 -31.14 -6.75 2.68
CA VAL A 356 -30.83 -6.00 3.92
C VAL A 356 -29.38 -5.50 3.85
N PRO A 357 -29.12 -4.18 4.03
CA PRO A 357 -27.78 -3.65 4.05
C PRO A 357 -27.04 -4.15 5.29
N LYS A 358 -25.70 -4.13 5.27
CA LYS A 358 -24.94 -4.54 6.45
C LYS A 358 -25.28 -3.62 7.62
N GLN A 359 -25.50 -4.21 8.79
CA GLN A 359 -25.71 -3.42 10.00
C GLN A 359 -24.44 -2.62 10.31
N PRO A 360 -24.51 -1.28 10.33
CA PRO A 360 -23.36 -0.46 10.65
C PRO A 360 -23.00 -0.63 12.13
N ARG A 361 -21.71 -0.51 12.44
CA ARG A 361 -21.21 -0.75 13.79
C ARG A 361 -21.14 0.55 14.58
N GLU A 362 -21.70 0.53 15.78
CA GLU A 362 -21.60 1.63 16.75
C GLU A 362 -20.21 1.71 17.38
N LEU A 363 -19.78 2.94 17.71
CA LEU A 363 -18.56 3.15 18.48
C LEU A 363 -18.77 2.82 19.96
N LYS A 364 -17.90 1.96 20.49
CA LYS A 364 -17.79 1.70 21.93
C LYS A 364 -16.78 2.64 22.53
N ILE A 365 -17.24 3.61 23.33
CA ILE A 365 -16.38 4.60 23.97
C ILE A 365 -16.12 4.20 25.43
N VAL A 366 -14.85 4.14 25.81
CA VAL A 366 -14.39 3.91 27.18
C VAL A 366 -13.61 5.14 27.63
N THR A 367 -14.19 5.91 28.55
CA THR A 367 -13.53 7.05 29.19
C THR A 367 -12.83 6.60 30.46
N GLN A 368 -11.55 6.94 30.60
CA GLN A 368 -10.77 6.70 31.81
C GLN A 368 -10.53 8.04 32.55
N LYS A 369 -9.62 8.03 33.52
CA LYS A 369 -9.31 9.22 34.32
C LYS A 369 -8.95 10.42 33.43
N GLY A 370 -9.52 11.58 33.77
CA GLY A 370 -9.29 12.83 33.05
C GLY A 370 -10.19 13.05 31.81
N THR A 371 -11.06 12.10 31.44
CA THR A 371 -12.07 12.30 30.37
C THR A 371 -13.47 11.94 30.82
N ILE A 372 -14.47 12.58 30.21
CA ILE A 372 -15.88 12.27 30.38
C ILE A 372 -16.58 12.27 29.02
N LYS A 373 -17.56 11.38 28.84
CA LYS A 373 -18.43 11.36 27.67
C LYS A 373 -19.70 12.15 28.00
N LEU A 374 -19.98 13.19 27.22
CA LEU A 374 -21.18 14.02 27.30
C LEU A 374 -21.90 13.92 25.96
N GLU A 375 -23.00 13.16 25.92
CA GLU A 375 -23.78 12.91 24.69
C GLU A 375 -22.88 12.43 23.53
N ASN A 376 -22.68 13.30 22.54
CA ASN A 376 -21.87 13.09 21.34
C ASN A 376 -20.46 13.68 21.45
N ARG A 377 -19.96 14.03 22.64
CA ARG A 377 -18.64 14.63 22.85
C ARG A 377 -17.84 13.90 23.90
N ILE A 378 -16.53 13.91 23.74
CA ILE A 378 -15.57 13.52 24.77
C ILE A 378 -14.87 14.79 25.22
N VAL A 379 -14.90 15.05 26.52
CA VAL A 379 -14.41 16.30 27.13
C VAL A 379 -13.36 16.00 28.19
N ALA A 380 -12.35 16.86 28.32
CA ALA A 380 -11.36 16.78 29.39
C ALA A 380 -11.99 17.19 30.73
N ASN A 381 -11.78 16.36 31.77
CA ASN A 381 -12.22 16.65 33.13
C ASN A 381 -11.09 17.24 34.00
N GLU A 382 -9.86 17.21 33.52
CA GLU A 382 -8.66 17.72 34.19
C GLU A 382 -7.73 18.35 33.15
N ASN A 383 -6.84 19.25 33.59
CA ASN A 383 -5.79 19.79 32.73
C ASN A 383 -4.71 18.72 32.50
N GLY A 384 -4.21 18.64 31.27
CA GLY A 384 -2.99 17.89 30.97
C GLY A 384 -2.98 17.27 29.58
N ARG A 385 -2.32 16.13 29.42
CA ARG A 385 -2.07 15.56 28.09
C ARG A 385 -3.19 14.61 27.65
N PRO A 386 -3.87 14.85 26.52
CA PRO A 386 -4.92 13.98 26.03
C PRO A 386 -4.32 12.72 25.39
N PHE A 387 -4.97 11.58 25.63
CA PHE A 387 -4.62 10.31 25.02
C PHE A 387 -5.90 9.66 24.48
N ILE A 388 -5.91 9.35 23.18
CA ILE A 388 -7.02 8.70 22.49
C ILE A 388 -6.44 7.51 21.71
N GLU A 389 -6.89 6.30 22.05
CA GLU A 389 -6.51 5.07 21.35
C GLU A 389 -7.76 4.47 20.69
N LYS A 390 -7.68 4.17 19.39
CA LYS A 390 -8.74 3.53 18.62
C LYS A 390 -8.30 2.14 18.15
N ARG A 391 -9.09 1.11 18.46
CA ARG A 391 -8.93 -0.26 17.92
C ARG A 391 -10.27 -0.76 17.38
N GLY A 392 -10.41 -0.78 16.06
CA GLY A 392 -11.70 -1.05 15.42
C GLY A 392 -12.75 -0.02 15.84
N THR A 393 -13.86 -0.47 16.41
CA THR A 393 -14.92 0.40 16.95
C THR A 393 -14.76 0.75 18.43
N LEU A 394 -13.72 0.23 19.11
CA LEU A 394 -13.41 0.58 20.49
C LEU A 394 -12.51 1.80 20.54
N VAL A 395 -12.95 2.83 21.26
CA VAL A 395 -12.17 4.05 21.53
C VAL A 395 -11.93 4.14 23.04
N LYS A 396 -10.67 4.25 23.45
CA LYS A 396 -10.27 4.56 24.82
C LYS A 396 -9.75 5.98 24.91
N THR A 397 -10.17 6.72 25.93
CA THR A 397 -9.69 8.10 26.15
C THR A 397 -9.25 8.31 27.60
N LYS A 398 -8.20 9.09 27.81
CA LYS A 398 -7.73 9.54 29.13
C LYS A 398 -7.03 10.89 29.01
N VAL A 399 -6.92 11.63 30.12
CA VAL A 399 -6.00 12.78 30.23
C VAL A 399 -5.01 12.48 31.34
N LEU A 400 -3.71 12.60 31.04
CA LEU A 400 -2.66 12.50 32.05
C LEU A 400 -2.50 13.88 32.71
N PRO A 401 -2.51 13.97 34.05
CA PRO A 401 -2.39 15.25 34.74
C PRO A 401 -1.12 16.00 34.33
N GLN A 402 -1.21 17.33 34.20
CA GLN A 402 -0.06 18.21 34.00
C GLN A 402 -0.01 19.28 35.09
N MET A 403 1.18 19.56 35.60
CA MET A 403 1.47 20.68 36.48
C MET A 403 2.19 21.76 35.68
N VAL A 404 1.66 22.98 35.69
CA VAL A 404 2.31 24.17 35.11
C VAL A 404 2.79 25.04 36.25
N HIS A 405 4.07 25.40 36.23
CA HIS A 405 4.70 26.34 37.14
C HIS A 405 5.01 27.63 36.40
N ASP A 406 4.24 28.68 36.72
CA ASP A 406 4.36 30.00 36.13
C ASP A 406 5.49 30.78 36.82
N GLY A 407 6.70 30.67 36.27
CA GLY A 407 7.89 31.36 36.77
C GLY A 407 9.08 30.43 36.93
N ASP A 408 10.07 30.90 37.69
CA ASP A 408 11.30 30.16 37.97
C ASP A 408 11.06 29.15 39.10
N VAL A 409 11.77 28.03 39.03
CA VAL A 409 11.89 27.09 40.15
C VAL A 409 13.11 27.49 40.97
N ASP A 410 12.86 27.98 42.18
CA ASP A 410 13.83 28.55 43.09
C ASP A 410 13.51 28.24 44.55
N LEU A 411 14.23 28.85 45.49
CA LEU A 411 14.01 28.64 46.92
C LEU A 411 12.59 29.04 47.38
N SER A 412 11.91 29.93 46.65
CA SER A 412 10.55 30.34 46.97
C SER A 412 9.51 29.33 46.49
N SER A 413 9.71 28.72 45.32
CA SER A 413 8.85 27.64 44.82
C SER A 413 9.12 26.31 45.50
N GLY A 414 10.37 26.09 45.91
CA GLY A 414 10.87 24.79 46.36
C GLY A 414 11.02 23.77 45.23
N ASN A 415 11.37 22.54 45.61
CA ASN A 415 11.49 21.41 44.68
C ASN A 415 10.11 20.95 44.18
N ILE A 416 10.05 20.46 42.95
CA ILE A 416 8.82 19.95 42.34
C ILE A 416 8.88 18.42 42.24
N THR A 417 7.88 17.74 42.80
CA THR A 417 7.67 16.30 42.62
C THR A 417 6.24 16.04 42.15
N PHE A 418 6.09 15.51 40.94
CA PHE A 418 4.78 15.32 40.33
C PHE A 418 4.68 14.00 39.57
N ARG A 419 3.51 13.33 39.59
CA ARG A 419 3.33 12.02 38.94
C ARG A 419 3.04 12.12 37.44
N GLY A 420 2.56 13.27 36.96
CA GLY A 420 2.23 13.53 35.56
C GLY A 420 3.26 14.43 34.89
N ASP A 421 2.88 15.12 33.82
CA ASP A 421 3.77 16.02 33.09
C ASP A 421 4.04 17.31 33.89
N VAL A 422 5.27 17.84 33.83
CA VAL A 422 5.64 19.12 34.47
C VAL A 422 6.07 20.11 33.41
N GLU A 423 5.53 21.31 33.45
CA GLU A 423 5.93 22.43 32.60
C GLU A 423 6.36 23.62 33.46
N VAL A 424 7.59 24.10 33.26
CA VAL A 424 8.15 25.27 33.94
C VAL A 424 8.36 26.37 32.91
N LYS A 425 7.68 27.51 33.08
CA LYS A 425 7.79 28.65 32.15
C LYS A 425 9.10 29.43 32.29
N GLY A 426 9.73 29.40 33.47
CA GLY A 426 10.97 30.09 33.78
C GLY A 426 12.21 29.20 33.82
N ASP A 427 13.23 29.68 34.53
CA ASP A 427 14.49 28.99 34.80
C ASP A 427 14.34 27.97 35.94
N VAL A 428 15.25 27.00 36.00
CA VAL A 428 15.46 26.17 37.21
C VAL A 428 16.79 26.55 37.81
N THR A 429 16.74 27.15 39.00
CA THR A 429 17.89 27.75 39.67
C THR A 429 18.72 26.75 40.48
N GLU A 430 19.88 27.20 40.94
CA GLU A 430 20.88 26.34 41.59
C GLU A 430 20.36 25.65 42.85
N GLY A 431 20.64 24.35 42.95
CA GLY A 431 20.22 23.49 44.07
C GLY A 431 18.78 22.96 43.97
N MET A 432 17.97 23.44 43.02
CA MET A 432 16.59 22.99 42.86
C MET A 432 16.48 21.63 42.20
N GLN A 433 15.36 20.95 42.46
CA GLN A 433 15.08 19.62 41.96
C GLN A 433 13.68 19.52 41.36
N ILE A 434 13.59 18.89 40.19
CA ILE A 434 12.33 18.52 39.55
C ILE A 434 12.32 17.02 39.31
N GLN A 435 11.30 16.34 39.84
CA GLN A 435 11.06 14.91 39.61
C GLN A 435 9.66 14.70 39.06
N SER A 436 9.58 14.08 37.88
CA SER A 436 8.34 13.88 37.14
C SER A 436 8.14 12.41 36.76
N GLY A 437 6.95 11.88 37.02
CA GLY A 437 6.53 10.59 36.46
C GLY A 437 6.13 10.66 34.97
N GLY A 438 5.96 11.88 34.44
CA GLY A 438 5.67 12.16 33.04
C GLY A 438 6.84 12.86 32.35
N HIS A 439 6.52 13.67 31.35
CA HIS A 439 7.47 14.53 30.66
C HIS A 439 7.86 15.74 31.52
N VAL A 440 8.99 16.36 31.23
CA VAL A 440 9.37 17.67 31.81
C VAL A 440 9.70 18.64 30.68
N THR A 441 9.01 19.78 30.65
CA THR A 441 9.30 20.88 29.74
C THR A 441 9.75 22.09 30.54
N ILE A 442 10.96 22.57 30.31
CA ILE A 442 11.51 23.78 30.91
C ILE A 442 11.75 24.76 29.77
N HIS A 443 11.11 25.91 29.78
CA HIS A 443 11.21 26.86 28.65
C HIS A 443 12.54 27.62 28.63
N GLN A 444 13.16 27.83 29.79
CA GLN A 444 14.43 28.56 29.91
C GLN A 444 15.58 27.63 30.33
N THR A 445 16.54 28.15 31.10
CA THR A 445 17.82 27.54 31.43
C THR A 445 17.73 26.74 32.74
N VAL A 446 18.50 25.67 32.80
CA VAL A 446 18.72 24.88 34.02
C VAL A 446 20.14 25.17 34.50
N ASN A 447 20.27 25.72 35.71
CA ASN A 447 21.55 26.11 36.30
C ASN A 447 21.74 25.41 37.64
N GLY A 448 22.78 24.57 37.79
CA GLY A 448 23.12 23.95 39.06
C GLY A 448 22.02 23.05 39.65
N ALA A 449 21.11 22.53 38.84
CA ALA A 449 19.90 21.84 39.28
C ALA A 449 19.84 20.38 38.84
N THR A 450 18.94 19.62 39.47
CA THR A 450 18.69 18.21 39.13
C THR A 450 17.30 18.01 38.55
N ILE A 451 17.21 17.50 37.32
CA ILE A 451 15.94 17.21 36.64
C ILE A 451 15.85 15.72 36.35
N ARG A 452 14.79 15.07 36.80
CA ARG A 452 14.51 13.64 36.53
C ARG A 452 13.10 13.47 35.99
N ALA A 453 12.97 12.70 34.92
CA ALA A 453 11.69 12.38 34.31
C ALA A 453 11.66 10.92 33.84
N LEU A 454 10.54 10.23 34.02
CA LEU A 454 10.33 8.90 33.42
C LEU A 454 10.03 8.95 31.91
N GLN A 455 9.64 10.11 31.40
CA GLN A 455 9.43 10.35 29.98
C GLN A 455 10.47 11.37 29.47
N SER A 456 10.27 11.87 28.26
CA SER A 456 11.20 12.82 27.64
C SER A 456 11.32 14.13 28.43
N ILE A 457 12.51 14.72 28.39
CA ILE A 457 12.79 16.05 28.93
C ILE A 457 13.10 17.00 27.78
N HIS A 458 12.48 18.18 27.78
CA HIS A 458 12.74 19.26 26.84
C HIS A 458 13.16 20.53 27.58
N ILE A 459 14.37 21.01 27.32
CA ILE A 459 14.93 22.24 27.88
C ILE A 459 15.11 23.25 26.73
N GLY A 460 14.29 24.30 26.75
CA GLY A 460 14.34 25.37 25.76
C GLY A 460 15.62 26.23 25.87
N GLY A 461 16.29 26.24 27.02
CA GLY A 461 17.55 26.96 27.26
C GLY A 461 18.79 26.08 27.35
N ASN A 462 19.76 26.51 28.16
CA ASN A 462 21.01 25.78 28.39
C ASN A 462 20.93 24.90 29.64
N ALA A 463 21.79 23.90 29.73
CA ALA A 463 22.03 23.14 30.95
C ALA A 463 23.45 23.42 31.46
N ASN A 464 23.57 24.18 32.55
CA ASN A 464 24.86 24.56 33.13
C ASN A 464 25.04 23.91 34.50
N ARG A 465 26.14 23.19 34.73
CA ARG A 465 26.43 22.51 36.01
C ARG A 465 25.28 21.67 36.55
N SER A 466 24.49 21.08 35.66
CA SER A 466 23.21 20.44 36.00
C SER A 466 23.27 18.93 35.79
N ASN A 467 22.43 18.19 36.51
CA ASN A 467 22.28 16.75 36.36
C ASN A 467 20.87 16.43 35.83
N ILE A 468 20.78 15.95 34.60
CA ILE A 468 19.50 15.76 33.90
C ILE A 468 19.40 14.29 33.46
N ALA A 469 18.30 13.63 33.83
CA ALA A 469 18.05 12.23 33.49
C ALA A 469 16.62 12.03 32.96
N SER A 470 16.48 11.60 31.70
CA SER A 470 15.21 11.22 31.07
C SER A 470 15.09 9.71 30.91
N GLY A 471 13.86 9.21 31.04
CA GLY A 471 13.54 7.80 30.77
C GLY A 471 13.95 6.82 31.86
N SER A 472 14.45 7.28 33.00
CA SER A 472 14.72 6.44 34.15
C SER A 472 14.77 7.25 35.44
N HIS A 473 14.28 6.67 36.53
CA HIS A 473 14.49 7.23 37.87
C HIS A 473 15.92 7.01 38.36
N VAL A 474 16.55 5.93 37.91
CA VAL A 474 17.87 5.51 38.35
C VAL A 474 18.89 5.88 37.28
N ASP A 475 20.09 6.25 37.73
CA ASP A 475 21.21 6.42 36.83
C ASP A 475 21.50 5.11 36.08
N LEU A 476 21.40 5.13 34.75
CA LEU A 476 21.66 3.98 33.88
C LEU A 476 23.08 3.42 34.05
N THR A 477 24.02 4.24 34.52
CA THR A 477 25.38 3.80 34.89
C THR A 477 25.36 2.92 36.12
N LEU A 478 24.58 3.29 37.13
CA LEU A 478 24.42 2.50 38.35
C LEU A 478 23.78 1.14 38.03
N GLN A 479 22.75 1.12 37.18
CA GLN A 479 22.13 -0.11 36.68
C GLN A 479 23.14 -0.99 35.94
N HIS A 480 23.91 -0.43 35.00
CA HIS A 480 24.89 -1.19 34.22
C HIS A 480 25.99 -1.81 35.10
N VAL A 481 26.50 -1.06 36.09
CA VAL A 481 27.49 -1.56 37.04
C VAL A 481 26.90 -2.69 37.89
N LEU A 482 25.66 -2.55 38.36
CA LEU A 482 24.96 -3.60 39.09
C LEU A 482 24.83 -4.89 38.26
N SER A 483 24.37 -4.77 37.02
CA SER A 483 24.26 -5.92 36.10
C SER A 483 25.60 -6.59 35.85
N GLY A 484 26.66 -5.81 35.62
CA GLY A 484 28.01 -6.36 35.44
C GLY A 484 28.52 -7.11 36.68
N LEU A 485 28.24 -6.59 37.88
CA LEU A 485 28.55 -7.27 39.12
C LEU A 485 27.72 -8.56 39.28
N TYR A 486 26.41 -8.51 38.99
CA TYR A 486 25.52 -9.65 39.09
C TYR A 486 26.02 -10.84 38.26
N TYR A 487 26.34 -10.63 36.98
CA TYR A 487 26.84 -11.72 36.13
C TYR A 487 28.18 -12.30 36.62
N LYS A 488 29.10 -11.47 37.11
CA LYS A 488 30.35 -11.97 37.71
C LYS A 488 30.13 -12.78 38.97
N LEU A 489 29.20 -12.36 39.82
CA LEU A 489 28.85 -13.10 41.03
C LEU A 489 28.10 -14.39 40.70
N LEU A 490 27.29 -14.39 39.64
CA LEU A 490 26.62 -15.59 39.13
C LEU A 490 27.65 -16.61 38.62
N ASP A 491 28.66 -16.18 37.86
CA ASP A 491 29.77 -17.03 37.44
C ASP A 491 30.54 -17.59 38.65
N MET A 492 30.78 -16.75 39.66
CA MET A 492 31.42 -17.17 40.91
C MET A 492 30.57 -18.24 41.63
N HIS A 493 29.25 -18.05 41.72
CA HIS A 493 28.33 -19.03 42.30
C HIS A 493 28.36 -20.37 41.55
N GLN A 494 28.36 -20.35 40.22
CA GLN A 494 28.47 -21.56 39.40
C GLN A 494 29.81 -22.29 39.64
N MET A 495 30.92 -21.56 39.74
CA MET A 495 32.22 -22.15 40.08
C MET A 495 32.21 -22.75 41.50
N MET A 496 31.57 -22.08 42.47
CA MET A 496 31.42 -22.60 43.83
C MET A 496 30.59 -23.88 43.84
N GLU A 497 29.45 -23.93 43.15
CA GLU A 497 28.63 -25.15 42.97
C GLU A 497 29.44 -26.31 42.39
N GLN A 498 30.22 -26.05 41.33
CA GLN A 498 31.07 -27.06 40.71
C GLN A 498 32.14 -27.60 41.66
N ILE A 499 32.79 -26.70 42.44
CA ILE A 499 33.77 -27.09 43.46
C ILE A 499 33.10 -27.94 44.54
N MET A 500 31.93 -27.52 45.04
CA MET A 500 31.18 -28.22 46.08
C MET A 500 30.71 -29.62 45.65
N ARG A 501 30.35 -29.78 44.37
CA ARG A 501 29.94 -31.07 43.79
C ARG A 501 31.12 -32.01 43.54
N SER A 502 32.36 -31.50 43.50
CA SER A 502 33.54 -32.30 43.18
C SER A 502 33.86 -33.35 44.26
N PRO A 503 34.27 -34.58 43.89
CA PRO A 503 34.63 -35.62 44.86
C PRO A 503 35.77 -35.22 45.81
N LYS A 504 36.70 -34.40 45.31
CA LYS A 504 37.85 -33.88 46.09
C LYS A 504 37.40 -32.96 47.22
N PHE A 505 36.31 -32.21 47.03
CA PHE A 505 35.74 -31.37 48.07
C PHE A 505 34.96 -32.20 49.10
N LYS A 506 34.11 -33.13 48.64
CA LYS A 506 33.29 -34.03 49.49
C LYS A 506 34.12 -34.97 50.38
N ASN A 507 35.28 -35.42 49.91
CA ASN A 507 36.15 -36.37 50.61
C ASN A 507 37.26 -35.70 51.43
N SER A 508 37.37 -34.37 51.44
CA SER A 508 38.35 -33.68 52.26
C SER A 508 37.89 -33.63 53.72
N SER A 509 38.72 -34.10 54.66
CA SER A 509 38.52 -33.89 56.11
C SER A 509 38.51 -32.41 56.52
N HIS A 510 38.61 -31.48 55.57
CA HIS A 510 38.36 -30.06 55.74
C HIS A 510 36.86 -29.78 55.66
N LYS A 511 36.10 -30.24 56.66
CA LYS A 511 34.76 -29.69 57.00
C LYS A 511 34.79 -28.20 57.40
N ARG A 512 35.91 -27.49 57.17
CA ARG A 512 36.19 -26.09 57.54
C ARG A 512 36.86 -25.29 56.41
N ALA A 513 36.74 -25.67 55.15
CA ALA A 513 36.83 -24.65 54.11
C ALA A 513 35.51 -23.87 54.15
N SER A 514 35.46 -22.80 54.96
CA SER A 514 34.29 -21.93 55.04
C SER A 514 33.96 -21.47 53.62
N ILE A 515 32.68 -21.38 53.27
CA ILE A 515 32.22 -20.81 51.98
C ILE A 515 32.88 -19.44 51.75
N THR A 516 33.09 -18.69 52.84
CA THR A 516 33.92 -17.49 52.92
C THR A 516 35.33 -17.67 52.32
N SER A 517 36.04 -18.75 52.64
CA SER A 517 37.38 -19.04 52.11
C SER A 517 37.36 -19.33 50.60
N MET A 518 36.32 -19.99 50.09
CA MET A 518 36.17 -20.19 48.64
C MET A 518 35.91 -18.88 47.91
N ILE A 519 35.03 -18.04 48.44
CA ILE A 519 34.74 -16.71 47.88
C ILE A 519 36.03 -15.87 47.84
N LEU A 520 36.80 -15.84 48.93
CA LEU A 520 38.08 -15.12 48.98
C LEU A 520 39.10 -15.68 47.98
N LEU A 521 39.22 -17.00 47.87
CA LEU A 521 40.15 -17.62 46.93
C LEU A 521 39.77 -17.34 45.47
N LEU A 522 38.48 -17.46 45.11
CA LEU A 522 37.98 -17.17 43.76
C LEU A 522 38.16 -15.69 43.43
N LYS A 523 37.84 -14.80 44.38
CA LYS A 523 38.10 -13.36 44.28
C LYS A 523 39.56 -13.06 43.93
N GLU A 524 40.52 -13.64 44.66
CA GLU A 524 41.95 -13.41 44.43
C GLU A 524 42.49 -14.04 43.15
N LYS A 525 42.05 -15.26 42.83
CA LYS A 525 42.62 -16.05 41.72
C LYS A 525 41.94 -15.79 40.38
N ARG A 526 40.63 -15.59 40.35
CA ARG A 526 39.80 -15.48 39.12
C ARG A 526 39.18 -14.10 38.93
N PHE A 527 38.69 -13.46 39.99
CA PHE A 527 37.93 -12.21 39.91
C PHE A 527 38.71 -11.00 40.46
N LYS A 528 39.93 -10.78 39.97
CA LYS A 528 40.89 -9.80 40.50
C LYS A 528 40.39 -8.34 40.51
N THR A 529 39.48 -7.97 39.60
CA THR A 529 38.94 -6.60 39.50
C THR A 529 37.70 -6.37 40.38
N LEU A 530 37.10 -7.44 40.92
CA LEU A 530 35.81 -7.40 41.63
C LEU A 530 35.81 -6.39 42.78
N SER A 531 36.89 -6.31 43.56
CA SER A 531 37.00 -5.33 44.64
C SER A 531 36.87 -3.88 44.14
N LYS A 532 37.53 -3.54 43.03
CA LYS A 532 37.48 -2.17 42.48
C LYS A 532 36.09 -1.84 41.95
N GLU A 533 35.41 -2.82 41.35
CA GLU A 533 34.07 -2.67 40.80
C GLU A 533 33.02 -2.50 41.90
N ILE A 534 33.11 -3.27 43.00
CA ILE A 534 32.21 -3.08 44.16
C ILE A 534 32.46 -1.72 44.83
N GLN A 535 33.72 -1.27 44.92
CA GLN A 535 34.01 0.07 45.44
C GLN A 535 33.42 1.17 44.55
N TYR A 536 33.52 1.01 43.23
CA TYR A 536 32.92 1.94 42.28
C TYR A 536 31.39 1.95 42.38
N PHE A 537 30.76 0.77 42.46
CA PHE A 537 29.32 0.65 42.72
C PHE A 537 28.93 1.36 44.02
N ASN A 538 29.69 1.15 45.09
CA ASN A 538 29.42 1.81 46.36
C ASN A 538 29.50 3.34 46.25
N GLN A 539 30.48 3.87 45.52
CA GLN A 539 30.59 5.30 45.28
C GLN A 539 29.37 5.83 44.50
N LEU A 540 28.91 5.11 43.48
CA LEU A 540 27.73 5.49 42.71
C LEU A 540 26.46 5.50 43.58
N VAL A 541 26.21 4.44 44.36
CA VAL A 541 25.06 4.38 45.28
C VAL A 541 25.11 5.52 46.30
N THR A 542 26.29 5.86 46.81
CA THR A 542 26.46 6.95 47.79
C THR A 542 26.22 8.32 47.16
N ASN A 543 26.69 8.54 45.93
CA ASN A 543 26.49 9.80 45.19
C ASN A 543 25.03 9.97 44.77
N GLU A 544 24.37 8.88 44.39
CA GLU A 544 22.97 8.84 43.97
C GLU A 544 22.00 8.69 45.16
N LYS A 545 22.49 8.56 46.40
CA LYS A 545 21.70 8.29 47.62
C LYS A 545 20.51 9.23 47.81
N LYS A 546 20.64 10.51 47.41
CA LYS A 546 19.55 11.50 47.50
C LYS A 546 18.44 11.31 46.45
N PHE A 547 18.69 10.49 45.44
CA PHE A 547 17.85 10.32 44.25
C PHE A 547 17.35 8.88 44.07
N LEU A 548 17.89 7.92 44.83
CA LEU A 548 17.40 6.55 44.88
C LEU A 548 16.14 6.52 45.75
N ILE A 549 15.02 6.09 45.17
CA ILE A 549 13.72 5.97 45.87
C ILE A 549 13.63 4.62 46.59
N GLU A 550 14.38 3.63 46.09
CA GLU A 550 14.39 2.23 46.49
C GLU A 550 15.48 1.99 47.55
N GLU A 551 15.10 1.57 48.76
CA GLU A 551 16.02 1.17 49.84
C GLU A 551 16.88 -0.04 49.42
N GLU A 552 16.40 -0.82 48.45
CA GLU A 552 17.00 -2.03 47.89
C GLU A 552 18.42 -1.79 47.33
N TRP A 553 18.71 -0.61 46.78
CA TRP A 553 20.06 -0.26 46.30
C TRP A 553 21.07 -0.18 47.43
N GLU A 554 20.64 0.35 48.58
CA GLU A 554 21.47 0.40 49.78
C GLU A 554 21.64 -0.99 50.39
N GLU A 555 20.57 -1.79 50.42
CA GLU A 555 20.63 -3.17 50.90
C GLU A 555 21.62 -4.02 50.12
N VAL A 556 21.55 -3.99 48.78
CA VAL A 556 22.49 -4.70 47.90
C VAL A 556 23.92 -4.20 48.10
N ASN A 557 24.12 -2.88 48.18
CA ASN A 557 25.42 -2.27 48.43
C ASN A 557 26.01 -2.70 49.79
N GLU A 558 25.22 -2.72 50.85
CA GLU A 558 25.66 -3.17 52.17
C GLU A 558 25.90 -4.69 52.22
N ALA A 559 25.10 -5.49 51.52
CA ALA A 559 25.32 -6.94 51.39
C ALA A 559 26.63 -7.23 50.64
N LEU A 560 26.92 -6.53 49.54
CA LEU A 560 28.19 -6.62 48.82
C LEU A 560 29.39 -6.28 49.73
N LYS A 561 29.29 -5.21 50.53
CA LYS A 561 30.34 -4.86 51.50
C LYS A 561 30.53 -5.93 52.57
N LYS A 562 29.43 -6.46 53.10
CA LYS A 562 29.45 -7.51 54.13
C LYS A 562 30.13 -8.78 53.63
N ILE A 563 29.90 -9.18 52.38
CA ILE A 563 30.49 -10.40 51.81
C ILE A 563 31.95 -10.20 51.39
N PHE A 564 32.29 -9.06 50.77
CA PHE A 564 33.60 -8.91 50.10
C PHE A 564 34.64 -8.06 50.83
N PHE A 565 34.25 -7.24 51.81
CA PHE A 565 35.15 -6.30 52.49
C PHE A 565 35.19 -6.43 54.02
N ARG A 566 34.28 -7.18 54.66
CA ARG A 566 34.36 -7.37 56.12
C ARG A 566 35.48 -8.33 56.53
N ILE A 567 35.93 -8.13 57.77
CA ILE A 567 36.94 -8.91 58.49
C ILE A 567 36.48 -10.38 58.62
N PRO A 568 37.40 -11.38 58.58
CA PRO A 568 37.14 -12.85 58.54
C PRO A 568 36.28 -13.48 59.65
N GLN A 569 35.60 -12.72 60.52
CA GLN A 569 34.73 -13.27 61.58
C GLN A 569 33.24 -13.41 61.20
N VAL A 570 32.83 -13.01 60.00
CA VAL A 570 31.47 -13.27 59.50
C VAL A 570 31.53 -14.52 58.62
N ASP A 571 30.93 -15.62 59.09
CA ASP A 571 30.71 -16.78 58.23
C ASP A 571 29.66 -16.42 57.17
N VAL A 572 30.13 -16.21 55.94
CA VAL A 572 29.25 -16.04 54.79
C VAL A 572 28.71 -17.42 54.43
N SER A 573 27.40 -17.61 54.56
CA SER A 573 26.75 -18.84 54.11
C SER A 573 26.46 -18.80 52.61
N PHE A 574 26.27 -19.98 52.02
CA PHE A 574 25.91 -20.10 50.61
C PHE A 574 24.54 -19.46 50.34
N VAL A 575 23.61 -19.63 51.28
CA VAL A 575 22.27 -19.01 51.25
C VAL A 575 22.36 -17.48 51.26
N MET A 576 23.28 -16.88 52.02
CA MET A 576 23.47 -15.42 52.02
C MET A 576 23.97 -14.91 50.66
N PHE A 577 24.81 -15.69 49.97
CA PHE A 577 25.30 -15.35 48.64
C PHE A 577 24.18 -15.48 47.58
N GLU A 578 23.38 -16.55 47.66
CA GLU A 578 22.20 -16.74 46.80
C GLU A 578 21.15 -15.64 47.00
N HIS A 579 20.90 -15.27 48.26
CA HIS A 579 19.99 -14.17 48.56
C HIS A 579 20.48 -12.84 47.99
N LEU A 580 21.79 -12.54 48.05
CA LEU A 580 22.35 -11.37 47.39
C LEU A 580 22.12 -11.42 45.87
N LEU A 581 22.36 -12.57 45.22
CA LEU A 581 22.11 -12.71 43.78
C LEU A 581 20.64 -12.49 43.43
N GLU A 582 19.72 -13.00 44.26
CA GLU A 582 18.29 -12.79 44.09
C GLU A 582 17.90 -11.31 44.26
N GLN A 583 18.39 -10.64 45.31
CA GLN A 583 18.18 -9.21 45.52
C GLN A 583 18.72 -8.38 44.34
N MET A 584 19.93 -8.68 43.87
CA MET A 584 20.52 -8.01 42.70
C MET A 584 19.68 -8.22 41.44
N ARG A 585 19.22 -9.46 41.19
CA ARG A 585 18.38 -9.77 40.03
C ARG A 585 17.04 -9.02 40.08
N ASN A 586 16.35 -9.07 41.22
CA ASN A 586 15.09 -8.38 41.41
C ASN A 586 15.24 -6.88 41.20
N LEU A 587 16.32 -6.29 41.72
CA LEU A 587 16.62 -4.88 41.55
C LEU A 587 16.93 -4.51 40.10
N ILE A 588 17.68 -5.35 39.39
CA ILE A 588 17.92 -5.19 37.95
C ILE A 588 16.59 -5.23 37.19
N ASP A 589 15.75 -6.24 37.43
CA ASP A 589 14.48 -6.43 36.74
C ASP A 589 13.52 -5.25 37.01
N LEU A 590 13.41 -4.81 38.26
CA LEU A 590 12.61 -3.63 38.64
C LEU A 590 13.11 -2.36 37.96
N SER A 591 14.43 -2.14 37.97
CA SER A 591 15.03 -0.95 37.36
C SER A 591 14.88 -0.93 35.83
N ALA A 592 14.94 -2.11 35.19
CA ALA A 592 14.74 -2.27 33.75
C ALA A 592 13.28 -2.04 33.35
N MET A 593 12.31 -2.48 34.16
CA MET A 593 10.88 -2.22 33.91
C MET A 593 10.51 -0.73 33.97
N GLN A 594 11.31 0.08 34.67
CA GLN A 594 11.10 1.52 34.78
C GLN A 594 11.82 2.31 33.67
N ASN A 595 12.69 1.66 32.89
CA ASN A 595 13.38 2.31 31.79
C ASN A 595 12.42 2.49 30.60
N ASN A 596 12.40 3.69 30.07
CA ASN A 596 11.61 4.03 28.91
C ASN A 596 12.54 4.42 27.77
N GLU A 597 12.81 3.48 26.86
CA GLU A 597 13.70 3.71 25.71
C GLU A 597 13.16 4.75 24.72
N ASP A 598 11.86 5.09 24.79
CA ASP A 598 11.25 6.15 23.97
C ASP A 598 11.40 7.55 24.59
N ALA A 599 12.05 7.66 25.75
CA ALA A 599 12.18 8.92 26.49
C ALA A 599 13.48 9.68 26.13
N ASP A 600 13.36 10.55 25.14
CA ASP A 600 14.45 11.41 24.68
C ASP A 600 14.77 12.60 25.60
N LEU A 601 15.98 13.16 25.48
CA LEU A 601 16.39 14.42 26.09
C LEU A 601 16.76 15.45 25.01
N PHE A 602 16.10 16.61 25.06
CA PHE A 602 16.32 17.74 24.15
C PHE A 602 16.79 18.97 24.92
N LEU A 603 17.85 19.61 24.42
CA LEU A 603 18.36 20.86 24.99
C LEU A 603 19.13 21.71 23.96
N LYS A 604 19.32 23.00 24.22
CA LYS A 604 20.16 23.84 23.35
C LYS A 604 21.64 23.60 23.58
N ASN A 605 22.17 23.86 24.77
CA ASN A 605 23.60 23.72 25.05
C ASN A 605 23.83 23.07 26.41
N ALA A 606 25.01 22.47 26.58
CA ALA A 606 25.43 21.90 27.85
C ALA A 606 26.83 22.40 28.24
N LEU A 607 27.00 22.77 29.51
CA LEU A 607 28.29 23.19 30.06
C LEU A 607 28.46 22.60 31.47
N ASN A 608 29.54 21.85 31.67
CA ASN A 608 29.84 21.21 32.97
C ASN A 608 28.69 20.35 33.50
N SER A 609 27.88 19.77 32.62
CA SER A 609 26.62 19.11 32.97
C SER A 609 26.71 17.60 32.76
N ARG A 610 25.84 16.87 33.46
CA ARG A 610 25.64 15.45 33.30
C ARG A 610 24.28 15.21 32.67
N LEU A 611 24.27 14.57 31.51
CA LEU A 611 23.07 14.29 30.72
C LEU A 611 22.93 12.79 30.54
N LEU A 612 21.83 12.23 31.02
CA LEU A 612 21.51 10.80 30.95
C LEU A 612 20.16 10.64 30.24
N SER A 613 20.05 9.69 29.32
CA SER A 613 18.79 9.37 28.65
C SER A 613 18.68 7.88 28.35
N ALA A 614 17.53 7.28 28.64
CA ALA A 614 17.22 5.93 28.18
C ALA A 614 16.87 5.91 26.68
N GLY A 615 16.42 7.04 26.12
CA GLY A 615 16.25 7.24 24.68
C GLY A 615 17.40 8.03 24.06
N ASP A 616 17.08 8.86 23.08
CA ASP A 616 18.07 9.68 22.38
C ASP A 616 18.44 10.93 23.18
N ILE A 617 19.60 11.54 22.87
CA ILE A 617 19.97 12.88 23.34
C ILE A 617 20.25 13.77 22.15
N VAL A 618 19.55 14.91 22.07
CA VAL A 618 19.71 15.87 20.99
C VAL A 618 20.08 17.23 21.54
N VAL A 619 21.30 17.67 21.22
CA VAL A 619 21.82 19.00 21.54
C VAL A 619 21.76 19.87 20.28
N LEU A 620 20.83 20.81 20.27
CA LEU A 620 20.48 21.61 19.08
C LEU A 620 21.32 22.88 18.90
N GLY A 621 21.93 23.37 19.97
CA GLY A 621 22.71 24.59 19.99
C GLY A 621 24.15 24.38 19.54
N ARG A 622 24.99 25.38 19.83
CA ARG A 622 26.34 25.49 19.27
C ARG A 622 27.40 24.77 20.09
N SER A 623 27.12 24.38 21.33
CA SER A 623 28.16 23.86 22.22
C SER A 623 27.67 22.84 23.27
N CYS A 624 28.45 21.79 23.41
CA CYS A 624 28.46 20.87 24.54
C CYS A 624 29.89 20.79 25.10
N ILE A 625 30.13 21.40 26.26
CA ILE A 625 31.48 21.61 26.79
C ILE A 625 31.63 20.95 28.16
N ASN A 626 32.72 20.21 28.33
CA ASN A 626 33.12 19.55 29.58
C ASN A 626 31.95 18.83 30.28
N SER A 627 31.14 18.14 29.48
CA SER A 627 29.91 17.51 29.95
C SER A 627 30.02 16.01 29.78
N THR A 628 29.32 15.27 30.63
CA THR A 628 29.19 13.81 30.51
C THR A 628 27.83 13.52 29.91
N ILE A 629 27.81 12.93 28.71
CA ILE A 629 26.60 12.57 28.00
C ILE A 629 26.52 11.05 27.93
N LYS A 630 25.40 10.46 28.34
CA LYS A 630 25.15 9.03 28.23
C LYS A 630 23.75 8.76 27.72
N ALA A 631 23.64 8.13 26.57
CA ALA A 631 22.38 7.70 25.98
C ALA A 631 22.38 6.20 25.69
N GLU A 632 21.29 5.51 26.03
CA GLU A 632 21.03 4.16 25.51
C GLU A 632 20.47 4.20 24.07
N GLY A 633 20.00 5.37 23.63
CA GLY A 633 19.68 5.67 22.24
C GLY A 633 20.87 6.23 21.45
N PHE A 634 20.55 7.07 20.48
CA PHE A 634 21.46 7.81 19.62
C PHE A 634 21.76 9.20 20.20
N VAL A 635 22.96 9.73 19.98
CA VAL A 635 23.31 11.10 20.38
C VAL A 635 23.58 11.96 19.16
N THR A 636 22.90 13.10 19.06
CA THR A 636 23.11 14.10 18.01
C THR A 636 23.54 15.42 18.63
N VAL A 637 24.69 15.94 18.19
CA VAL A 637 25.16 17.28 18.58
C VAL A 637 25.46 18.08 17.32
N LYS A 638 24.64 19.11 17.05
CA LYS A 638 24.82 19.98 15.89
C LYS A 638 25.94 21.01 16.05
N GLY A 639 26.37 21.23 17.28
CA GLY A 639 27.44 22.15 17.63
C GLY A 639 28.77 21.46 17.89
N ILE A 640 29.60 22.13 18.68
CA ILE A 640 30.92 21.65 19.10
C ILE A 640 30.77 20.80 20.35
N VAL A 641 31.35 19.59 20.35
CA VAL A 641 31.58 18.77 21.54
C VAL A 641 33.04 18.93 21.95
N ARG A 642 33.30 19.53 23.12
CA ARG A 642 34.68 19.79 23.58
C ARG A 642 34.86 19.44 25.05
N GLY A 643 35.77 18.51 25.31
CA GLY A 643 36.05 18.02 26.65
C GLY A 643 34.91 17.17 27.22
N GLY A 644 35.23 16.38 28.24
CA GLY A 644 34.29 15.43 28.83
C GLY A 644 34.18 14.12 28.06
N GLU A 645 33.06 13.45 28.23
CA GLU A 645 32.81 12.10 27.71
C GLU A 645 31.40 11.99 27.13
N LEU A 646 31.28 11.34 25.97
CA LEU A 646 30.02 10.99 25.33
C LEU A 646 29.97 9.48 25.15
N TYR A 647 28.92 8.84 25.67
CA TYR A 647 28.56 7.46 25.35
C TYR A 647 27.17 7.41 24.73
N ALA A 648 27.06 6.77 23.57
CA ALA A 648 25.79 6.53 22.90
C ALA A 648 25.74 5.08 22.44
N LYS A 649 24.80 4.28 22.95
CA LYS A 649 24.76 2.85 22.63
C LYS A 649 24.45 2.59 21.16
N LYS A 650 23.45 3.27 20.57
CA LYS A 650 23.09 3.11 19.14
C LYS A 650 24.01 3.87 18.18
N GLY A 651 24.98 4.64 18.70
CA GLY A 651 25.88 5.49 17.92
C GLY A 651 25.61 6.99 18.08
N CYS A 652 26.40 7.81 17.39
CA CYS A 652 26.27 9.26 17.45
C CYS A 652 26.58 9.94 16.12
N ASP A 653 26.04 11.15 15.97
CA ASP A 653 26.30 12.07 14.86
C ASP A 653 26.67 13.44 15.41
N LEU A 654 27.93 13.81 15.20
CA LEU A 654 28.57 14.95 15.84
C LEU A 654 29.12 15.90 14.78
N TYR A 655 28.80 17.18 14.88
CA TYR A 655 29.26 18.16 13.90
C TYR A 655 30.76 18.49 14.06
N GLU A 656 31.18 18.97 15.22
CA GLU A 656 32.60 19.25 15.51
C GLU A 656 33.00 18.65 16.85
N VAL A 657 34.11 17.91 16.92
CA VAL A 657 34.58 17.26 18.15
C VAL A 657 36.03 17.64 18.44
N GLY A 658 36.28 18.09 19.67
CA GLY A 658 37.60 18.51 20.15
C GLY A 658 37.86 20.01 20.01
N GLY A 659 39.12 20.39 19.92
CA GLY A 659 39.52 21.77 19.64
C GLY A 659 41.02 21.89 19.38
N GLN A 660 41.42 23.00 18.76
CA GLN A 660 42.79 23.29 18.29
C GLN A 660 43.90 23.28 19.35
N MET A 661 43.54 23.12 20.63
CA MET A 661 44.50 23.00 21.75
C MET A 661 44.61 21.55 22.26
N GLY A 662 44.19 20.56 21.47
CA GLY A 662 44.27 19.14 21.85
C GLY A 662 43.41 18.78 23.07
N VAL A 663 42.29 19.46 23.28
CA VAL A 663 41.40 19.18 24.44
C VAL A 663 40.85 17.78 24.32
N ARG A 664 41.34 16.89 25.20
CA ARG A 664 40.93 15.48 25.22
C ARG A 664 39.41 15.36 25.32
N THR A 665 38.82 14.81 24.28
CA THR A 665 37.37 14.60 24.15
C THR A 665 37.14 13.14 23.81
N LEU A 666 36.36 12.44 24.64
CA LEU A 666 36.20 10.99 24.55
C LEU A 666 34.80 10.63 24.06
N ILE A 667 34.71 9.97 22.91
CA ILE A 667 33.46 9.52 22.29
C ILE A 667 33.42 8.00 22.30
N LYS A 668 32.33 7.40 22.79
CA LYS A 668 32.18 5.96 22.97
C LYS A 668 30.85 5.48 22.39
N THR A 669 30.85 4.28 21.82
CA THR A 669 29.65 3.58 21.38
C THR A 669 29.77 2.07 21.64
N ALA A 670 28.63 1.36 21.61
CA ALA A 670 28.61 -0.11 21.66
C ALA A 670 29.22 -0.75 20.40
N GLU A 671 29.41 -2.07 20.40
CA GLU A 671 30.03 -2.81 19.29
C GLU A 671 29.27 -2.69 17.96
N ASP A 672 27.94 -2.62 18.03
CA ASP A 672 27.01 -2.46 16.92
C ASP A 672 26.76 -0.99 16.53
N GLY A 673 27.23 -0.04 17.35
CA GLY A 673 27.01 1.37 17.13
C GLY A 673 28.05 2.03 16.22
N LYS A 674 27.67 3.18 15.66
CA LYS A 674 28.46 3.92 14.69
C LYS A 674 28.70 5.36 15.15
N ILE A 675 29.95 5.81 15.10
CA ILE A 675 30.32 7.20 15.40
C ILE A 675 30.51 7.93 14.07
N ARG A 676 29.73 8.98 13.82
CA ARG A 676 29.92 9.92 12.71
C ARG A 676 30.37 11.27 13.26
N ILE A 677 31.44 11.81 12.70
CA ILE A 677 31.98 13.11 13.08
C ILE A 677 32.26 13.91 11.80
N HIS A 678 31.60 15.05 11.61
CA HIS A 678 31.85 15.88 10.44
C HIS A 678 33.22 16.57 10.47
N LYS A 679 33.66 17.04 11.64
CA LYS A 679 35.01 17.58 11.85
C LYS A 679 35.58 17.10 13.18
N VAL A 680 36.70 16.39 13.14
CA VAL A 680 37.42 15.92 14.32
C VAL A 680 38.75 16.64 14.45
N HIS A 681 39.05 17.14 15.66
CA HIS A 681 40.33 17.75 15.98
C HIS A 681 41.28 16.74 16.64
N GLU A 682 42.58 17.02 16.55
CA GLU A 682 43.63 16.30 17.27
C GLU A 682 43.32 16.15 18.77
N GLY A 683 43.74 15.03 19.37
CA GLY A 683 43.50 14.69 20.77
C GLY A 683 42.09 14.13 21.06
N THR A 684 41.22 14.04 20.06
CA THR A 684 39.94 13.33 20.18
C THR A 684 40.18 11.83 20.24
N VAL A 685 39.49 11.16 21.16
CA VAL A 685 39.56 9.69 21.32
C VAL A 685 38.19 9.10 21.02
N VAL A 686 38.13 8.15 20.08
CA VAL A 686 36.92 7.38 19.77
C VAL A 686 37.09 5.94 20.24
N LYS A 687 36.01 5.37 20.79
CA LYS A 687 35.95 3.98 21.24
C LYS A 687 34.69 3.30 20.70
N VAL A 688 34.86 2.19 19.99
CA VAL A 688 33.75 1.36 19.47
C VAL A 688 33.92 -0.03 20.05
N GLY A 689 33.03 -0.44 20.96
CA GLY A 689 33.19 -1.68 21.71
C GLY A 689 34.51 -1.73 22.50
N GLY A 690 35.34 -2.75 22.24
CA GLY A 690 36.67 -2.87 22.84
C GLY A 690 37.76 -1.98 22.22
N TRP A 691 37.55 -1.48 20.99
CA TRP A 691 38.57 -0.80 20.20
C TRP A 691 38.66 0.69 20.50
N THR A 692 39.89 1.23 20.55
CA THR A 692 40.16 2.64 20.83
C THR A 692 41.07 3.23 19.75
N HIS A 693 40.76 4.43 19.30
CA HIS A 693 41.60 5.21 18.38
C HIS A 693 41.70 6.66 18.84
N THR A 694 42.88 7.24 18.72
CA THR A 694 43.15 8.66 19.03
C THR A 694 43.55 9.36 17.75
N PHE A 695 42.90 10.47 17.43
CA PHE A 695 43.26 11.30 16.28
C PHE A 695 44.48 12.15 16.62
N GLU A 696 45.54 11.99 15.84
CA GLU A 696 46.78 12.77 15.97
C GLU A 696 46.74 14.05 15.13
N GLU A 697 45.86 14.12 14.13
CA GLU A 697 45.66 15.26 13.24
C GLU A 697 44.17 15.56 13.07
N ASN A 698 43.85 16.68 12.41
CA ASN A 698 42.49 17.07 12.12
C ASN A 698 41.96 16.32 10.89
N HIS A 699 40.73 15.82 10.95
CA HIS A 699 40.09 15.15 9.82
C HIS A 699 38.64 15.62 9.63
N MET A 700 38.14 15.45 8.39
CA MET A 700 36.76 15.73 8.01
C MET A 700 36.01 14.43 7.70
N ASN A 701 34.69 14.45 7.91
CA ASN A 701 33.74 13.37 7.65
C ASN A 701 34.24 11.98 8.06
N VAL A 702 34.56 11.85 9.33
CA VAL A 702 35.05 10.61 9.90
C VAL A 702 33.91 9.73 10.32
N VAL A 703 34.01 8.46 9.97
CA VAL A 703 33.06 7.43 10.35
C VAL A 703 33.80 6.26 10.97
N ALA A 704 33.51 5.97 12.25
CA ALA A 704 34.09 4.86 13.00
C ALA A 704 33.03 3.80 13.35
N TYR A 705 33.30 2.54 13.03
CA TYR A 705 32.44 1.38 13.33
C TYR A 705 33.23 0.07 13.28
N LEU A 706 32.68 -1.04 13.80
CA LEU A 706 33.27 -2.37 13.63
C LEU A 706 32.75 -3.04 12.35
N ASN A 707 33.62 -3.66 11.55
CA ASN A 707 33.19 -4.50 10.41
C ASN A 707 32.62 -5.85 10.89
N GLU A 708 32.16 -6.69 9.96
CA GLU A 708 31.62 -8.04 10.26
C GLU A 708 32.63 -8.97 10.95
N GLU A 709 33.93 -8.69 10.82
CA GLU A 709 35.02 -9.41 11.48
C GLU A 709 35.33 -8.86 12.90
N GLY A 710 34.63 -7.82 13.34
CA GLY A 710 34.82 -7.20 14.66
C GLY A 710 36.02 -6.25 14.74
N GLU A 711 36.61 -5.86 13.60
CA GLU A 711 37.74 -4.93 13.51
C GLU A 711 37.28 -3.48 13.34
N LEU A 712 37.97 -2.54 13.99
CA LEU A 712 37.67 -1.11 13.85
C LEU A 712 38.00 -0.62 12.43
N ARG A 713 36.98 -0.09 11.75
CA ARG A 713 37.12 0.62 10.47
C ARG A 713 36.91 2.12 10.68
N LEU A 714 37.85 2.90 10.17
CA LEU A 714 37.79 4.36 10.08
C LEU A 714 37.71 4.74 8.60
N ILE A 715 36.60 5.37 8.21
CA ILE A 715 36.41 5.91 6.87
C ILE A 715 36.52 7.43 6.97
N PHE A 716 37.32 8.01 6.08
CA PHE A 716 37.45 9.45 5.89
C PHE A 716 36.77 9.78 4.56
N GLN A 717 35.68 10.55 4.58
CA GLN A 717 34.85 10.84 3.40
C GLN A 717 35.07 12.23 2.79
#